data_AF-A0A833S7B4-F1
#
_entry.id   AF-A0A833S7B4-F1
#
_cell.length_a   1.000
_cell.length_b   1.000
_cell.length_c   1.000
_cell.angle_alpha   90.00
_cell.angle_beta   90.00
_cell.angle_gamma   90.00
#
_symmetry.space_group_name_H-M   'P 1'
#
loop_
_entity.id
_entity.type
_entity.pdbx_description
1 polymer ?
#
loop_
_entity_poly.entity_id
_entity_poly.type
_entity_poly.pdbx_seq_one_letter_code
_entity_poly.pdbx_strand_id
1 'polypeptide(L)'
;MMGTEHGTVPFDLTLEYGEGTPISKATEGGIKWLIMPWQPLVMSDRGVLAAVEETLNNTSDTNLILHTCQFITNVMMQDFPAEVFLQRPTIVFILHDLLESSANTMNANLKNVVSMILKTLYKLTRSLRLRIYYYCEPCIANKKQKLLVEKLSNYSSSETRDSPDGGFAEVNYQAYQSTGTSERSQSASDNIDDSVLQLQQMLIPTFCIDTLKRVIAQLSMSDNSAFLLRNIKYITDVVYELVQLLIVSVMPNVWLCNDDVALKVIEDMKTLFGMLGDVLEYFGSYSTMDDFRITYLHFITITMNLLSHIVPLEIADIIFPKSLKTSICVATMDAAIYFLYPKLHSTLQEYSRQFQGNDEIMYVKIFDETKIILKSMQAAIFLIKNTHNSPHSEVLKMLYASKLSLPYHKNFNIIKKIVEFLQNMNRYSLSEEDHTLAIKLILNLLANADTDIQYAIYFECYTLVKNILGVEYNREKLSWENLAFLFESSVLIEIISYGATHDDKTIKEISEEILVYILKGRLQMGENGWLKSLEAIVPALPFLQCHAHPSTTLGQCVTKIFDPDVSSNIQLPYIEVVYDLLLYAILCYIFYICKSSNSIKKMCSFKKVFKGNLRFLFSPNEDIRDEAVCRLIWLLGKEKDSVKKLPRLSSLHDLPLSSLCIFDRQIIFKKSEGNYQRSNLLSVLEMLNEPNVDPKIRKSALVQISVMLTDSSLHKLFITENGLSLILNIFNSALIEKEYMNYPDSVIPIITILKLLASTEYSLRHDLSTRISVLSNIIRSLFLFSDNECIKIDGSQLLCLLLYNECIMRQNEKYVENYNQLNISLPYIIVSKMKLPFFCKSHWKISRHRRSDISVLHGNNSLVLTFIRQYWIWEWNDGINVLWKNLNDLHDSDVSNKLKILENEFLVLRFSFPHYCCQQQLYNIQNSTTHDSVSCALDFLTMYIKLCKMEKCQEIKDISLLPWEQTFERFLLSHPASKEDCDLFVEVLSFLQLYINVTKNGKI
;
A
#
# COMPACT_ATOMS: atom_id res chain seq x y z
N MET A 1 -3.31 24.16 16.93
CA MET A 1 -3.47 25.17 15.85
C MET A 1 -2.99 26.52 16.36
N MET A 2 -1.73 26.84 16.09
CA MET A 2 -1.17 28.19 16.04
C MET A 2 -0.15 28.10 14.92
N GLY A 3 -0.43 28.79 13.81
CA GLY A 3 0.37 28.75 12.59
C GLY A 3 1.68 29.47 12.79
N THR A 4 2.78 28.81 12.46
CA THR A 4 4.05 29.46 12.13
C THR A 4 4.23 29.29 10.63
N GLU A 5 4.28 30.42 9.93
CA GLU A 5 4.41 30.49 8.49
C GLU A 5 5.78 29.96 8.07
N HIS A 6 5.81 28.82 7.41
CA HIS A 6 6.94 28.39 6.59
C HIS A 6 6.78 29.07 5.22
N GLY A 7 7.55 30.13 4.99
CA GLY A 7 7.67 30.73 3.66
C GLY A 7 8.55 29.88 2.75
N THR A 8 7.98 28.85 2.13
CA THR A 8 8.54 28.22 0.93
C THR A 8 7.91 28.89 -0.29
N VAL A 9 8.65 29.80 -0.92
CA VAL A 9 8.30 30.30 -2.26
C VAL A 9 8.61 29.16 -3.26
N PRO A 10 7.69 28.81 -4.18
CA PRO A 10 7.92 27.75 -5.15
C PRO A 10 9.04 28.15 -6.14
N PHE A 11 10.02 27.26 -6.32
CA PHE A 11 11.04 27.36 -7.36
C PHE A 11 10.41 27.03 -8.72
N ASP A 12 10.42 28.00 -9.64
CA ASP A 12 9.93 27.82 -11.01
C ASP A 12 11.12 27.45 -11.94
N LEU A 13 11.09 26.25 -12.51
CA LEU A 13 12.13 25.69 -13.39
C LEU A 13 11.81 25.90 -14.89
N THR A 14 10.89 26.79 -15.24
CA THR A 14 10.50 27.03 -16.64
C THR A 14 11.09 28.32 -17.22
N LEU A 15 12.39 28.31 -17.55
CA LEU A 15 12.96 29.27 -18.49
C LEU A 15 13.74 28.53 -19.60
N GLU A 16 13.12 28.52 -20.78
CA GLU A 16 13.64 27.95 -22.02
C GLU A 16 14.93 28.65 -22.48
N TYR A 17 15.85 27.86 -23.03
CA TYR A 17 17.09 28.33 -23.66
C TYR A 17 16.77 29.13 -24.93
N GLY A 18 17.01 30.44 -24.90
CA GLY A 18 17.01 31.34 -26.05
C GLY A 18 18.41 31.87 -26.36
N GLU A 19 18.82 31.77 -27.62
CA GLU A 19 20.13 32.17 -28.14
C GLU A 19 20.45 33.67 -27.95
N GLY A 20 21.72 33.95 -27.61
CA GLY A 20 22.40 35.18 -28.03
C GLY A 20 22.21 36.42 -27.14
N THR A 21 22.82 36.43 -25.95
CA THR A 21 23.38 37.64 -25.29
C THR A 21 24.32 37.22 -24.16
N PRO A 22 25.51 37.84 -23.98
CA PRO A 22 26.44 37.44 -22.93
C PRO A 22 25.93 37.98 -21.59
N ILE A 23 25.32 37.09 -20.78
CA ILE A 23 24.97 37.39 -19.39
C ILE A 23 26.28 37.51 -18.60
N SER A 24 26.49 38.67 -17.97
CA SER A 24 27.59 38.93 -17.06
C SER A 24 27.51 38.04 -15.82
N LYS A 25 28.66 37.43 -15.51
CA LYS A 25 29.00 36.60 -14.34
C LYS A 25 28.46 37.08 -12.98
N ALA A 26 28.23 36.08 -12.12
CA ALA A 26 28.20 36.04 -10.65
C ALA A 26 26.81 35.88 -10.01
N THR A 27 26.36 34.63 -9.87
CA THR A 27 25.50 34.24 -8.74
C THR A 27 26.36 34.28 -7.46
N GLU A 28 26.41 35.44 -6.81
CA GLU A 28 27.05 35.55 -5.49
C GLU A 28 26.25 34.74 -4.44
N GLY A 29 26.96 33.94 -3.63
CA GLY A 29 26.56 33.68 -2.23
C GLY A 29 25.97 32.31 -1.86
N GLY A 30 26.60 31.18 -2.24
CA GLY A 30 26.27 29.85 -1.67
C GLY A 30 26.88 29.59 -0.28
N ILE A 31 27.91 30.35 0.09
CA ILE A 31 28.64 30.24 1.35
C ILE A 31 28.57 31.59 2.07
N LYS A 32 27.94 31.60 3.24
CA LYS A 32 27.74 32.81 4.06
C LYS A 32 28.99 33.16 4.87
N TRP A 33 29.67 32.16 5.40
CA TRP A 33 30.88 32.31 6.20
C TRP A 33 32.02 31.46 5.63
N LEU A 34 32.81 32.09 4.75
CA LEU A 34 33.92 31.43 4.10
C LEU A 34 35.19 31.46 4.96
N ILE A 35 35.56 32.65 5.46
CA ILE A 35 36.70 32.92 6.34
C ILE A 35 36.29 33.82 7.51
N MET A 36 37.04 33.72 8.61
CA MET A 36 36.89 34.61 9.77
C MET A 36 37.85 35.82 9.67
N PRO A 37 37.52 36.97 10.29
CA PRO A 37 38.39 38.15 10.25
C PRO A 37 39.80 37.89 10.81
N TRP A 38 40.84 38.27 10.07
CA TRP A 38 42.26 38.05 10.44
C TRP A 38 42.60 38.65 11.81
N GLN A 39 43.26 37.85 12.66
CA GLN A 39 43.77 38.31 13.96
C GLN A 39 45.30 38.47 13.90
N PRO A 40 45.82 39.71 14.10
CA PRO A 40 47.25 39.93 14.22
C PRO A 40 47.77 39.37 15.55
N LEU A 41 48.93 38.72 15.53
CA LEU A 41 49.56 38.12 16.71
C LEU A 41 50.90 38.80 17.01
N VAL A 42 51.23 38.94 18.29
CA VAL A 42 52.56 39.44 18.72
C VAL A 42 53.58 38.29 18.64
N MET A 43 54.87 38.61 18.55
CA MET A 43 55.94 37.61 18.44
C MET A 43 55.94 36.58 19.59
N SER A 44 55.57 36.99 20.81
CA SER A 44 55.38 36.08 21.94
C SER A 44 54.30 35.03 21.68
N ASP A 45 53.18 35.46 21.11
CA ASP A 45 52.02 34.64 20.81
C ASP A 45 52.32 33.62 19.72
N ARG A 46 53.06 34.05 18.69
CA ARG A 46 53.58 33.16 17.63
C ARG A 46 54.52 32.09 18.22
N GLY A 47 55.37 32.47 19.18
CA GLY A 47 56.25 31.53 19.89
C GLY A 47 55.49 30.47 20.70
N VAL A 48 54.37 30.85 21.35
CA VAL A 48 53.51 29.90 22.08
C VAL A 48 52.87 28.89 21.12
N LEU A 49 52.34 29.34 19.98
CA LEU A 49 51.76 28.44 18.97
C LEU A 49 52.81 27.46 18.43
N ALA A 50 54.00 27.94 18.07
CA ALA A 50 55.08 27.10 17.56
C ALA A 50 55.55 26.04 18.57
N ALA A 51 55.64 26.40 19.85
CA ALA A 51 56.00 25.44 20.92
C ALA A 51 54.91 24.35 21.09
N VAL A 52 53.64 24.72 20.95
CA VAL A 52 52.52 23.77 21.00
C VAL A 52 52.52 22.85 19.78
N GLU A 53 52.83 23.37 18.59
CA GLU A 53 52.98 22.58 17.37
C GLU A 53 54.12 21.56 17.47
N GLU A 54 55.29 21.97 17.98
CA GLU A 54 56.44 21.07 18.17
C GLU A 54 56.15 19.97 19.19
N THR A 55 55.47 20.30 20.30
CA THR A 55 55.12 19.32 21.34
C THR A 55 54.06 18.33 20.89
N LEU A 56 53.07 18.75 20.10
CA LEU A 56 52.06 17.84 19.53
C LEU A 56 52.64 16.90 18.45
N ASN A 57 53.65 17.35 17.71
CA ASN A 57 54.32 16.53 16.68
C ASN A 57 55.17 15.40 17.26
N ASN A 58 55.52 15.45 18.56
CA ASN A 58 56.24 14.38 19.25
C ASN A 58 55.31 13.20 19.57
N THR A 59 55.02 12.38 18.55
CA THR A 59 54.08 11.24 18.62
C THR A 59 54.50 10.08 19.55
N SER A 60 55.68 10.15 20.17
CA SER A 60 56.21 9.10 21.05
C SER A 60 55.73 9.16 22.51
N ASP A 61 55.24 10.31 23.00
CA ASP A 61 54.79 10.49 24.39
C ASP A 61 53.29 10.86 24.46
N THR A 62 52.45 9.87 24.77
CA THR A 62 51.00 10.05 24.86
C THR A 62 50.57 10.94 26.03
N ASN A 63 51.33 10.98 27.13
CA ASN A 63 51.00 11.84 28.28
C ASN A 63 51.29 13.31 27.94
N LEU A 64 52.36 13.57 27.20
CA LEU A 64 52.66 14.91 26.70
C LEU A 64 51.53 15.39 25.77
N ILE A 65 51.08 14.57 24.82
CA ILE A 65 49.96 14.93 23.93
C ILE A 65 48.68 15.21 24.72
N LEU A 66 48.35 14.38 25.72
CA LEU A 66 47.20 14.59 26.59
C LEU A 66 47.27 15.94 27.31
N HIS A 67 48.41 16.26 27.94
CA HIS A 67 48.60 17.52 28.65
C HIS A 67 48.59 18.72 27.70
N THR A 68 49.15 18.60 26.50
CA THR A 68 49.12 19.67 25.50
C THR A 68 47.70 19.91 24.97
N CYS A 69 46.91 18.86 24.69
CA CYS A 69 45.49 19.01 24.33
C CYS A 69 44.65 19.62 25.46
N GLN A 70 44.93 19.26 26.72
CA GLN A 70 44.32 19.90 27.89
C GLN A 70 44.68 21.39 27.98
N PHE A 71 45.95 21.74 27.77
CA PHE A 71 46.43 23.12 27.75
C PHE A 71 45.74 23.93 26.65
N ILE A 72 45.62 23.38 25.44
CA ILE A 72 44.89 24.03 24.35
C ILE A 72 43.43 24.28 24.76
N THR A 73 42.77 23.25 25.29
CA THR A 73 41.33 23.29 25.60
C THR A 73 41.01 24.26 26.74
N ASN A 74 41.83 24.26 27.80
CA ASN A 74 41.54 24.97 29.04
C ASN A 74 42.19 26.34 29.12
N VAL A 75 43.33 26.56 28.48
CA VAL A 75 44.11 27.81 28.58
C VAL A 75 44.08 28.55 27.23
N MET A 76 44.61 27.94 26.17
CA MET A 76 44.76 28.66 24.89
C MET A 76 43.43 29.12 24.29
N MET A 77 42.38 28.30 24.35
CA MET A 77 41.06 28.69 23.82
C MET A 77 40.35 29.78 24.64
N GLN A 78 40.93 30.20 25.77
CA GLN A 78 40.50 31.39 26.52
C GLN A 78 41.34 32.61 26.17
N ASP A 79 42.65 32.43 25.96
CA ASP A 79 43.60 33.51 25.69
C ASP A 79 43.60 33.95 24.21
N PHE A 80 43.30 33.02 23.29
CA PHE A 80 43.27 33.26 21.84
C PHE A 80 41.84 33.26 21.28
N PRO A 81 41.49 34.19 20.37
CA PRO A 81 40.29 34.06 19.55
C PRO A 81 40.32 32.76 18.74
N ALA A 82 39.19 32.04 18.70
CA ALA A 82 39.13 30.70 18.10
C ALA A 82 39.49 30.68 16.60
N GLU A 83 39.24 31.78 15.87
CA GLU A 83 39.60 31.90 14.46
C GLU A 83 41.11 31.84 14.20
N VAL A 84 41.96 32.10 15.20
CA VAL A 84 43.44 32.00 15.07
C VAL A 84 43.85 30.59 14.64
N PHE A 85 43.15 29.56 15.14
CA PHE A 85 43.43 28.17 14.83
C PHE A 85 43.00 27.76 13.40
N LEU A 86 42.11 28.52 12.75
CA LEU A 86 41.80 28.33 11.32
C LEU A 86 42.72 29.17 10.43
N GLN A 87 43.14 30.32 10.93
CA GLN A 87 44.06 31.22 10.24
C GLN A 87 45.46 30.63 10.11
N ARG A 88 45.88 29.86 11.12
CA ARG A 88 47.15 29.14 11.21
C ARG A 88 46.84 27.67 11.51
N PRO A 89 46.45 26.87 10.50
CA PRO A 89 45.77 25.59 10.69
C PRO A 89 46.68 24.43 11.13
N THR A 90 47.99 24.64 11.34
CA THR A 90 48.95 23.58 11.68
C THR A 90 48.50 22.73 12.86
N ILE A 91 48.07 23.36 13.96
CA ILE A 91 47.56 22.62 15.14
C ILE A 91 46.36 21.76 14.76
N VAL A 92 45.45 22.25 13.92
CA VAL A 92 44.27 21.48 13.49
C VAL A 92 44.67 20.31 12.61
N PHE A 93 45.62 20.49 11.70
CA PHE A 93 46.16 19.39 10.88
C PHE A 93 46.84 18.32 11.74
N ILE A 94 47.65 18.71 12.73
CA ILE A 94 48.26 17.74 13.66
C ILE A 94 47.19 16.97 14.43
N LEU A 95 46.12 17.62 14.89
CA LEU A 95 45.00 16.94 15.55
C LEU A 95 44.25 15.99 14.59
N HIS A 96 44.10 16.34 13.32
CA HIS A 96 43.51 15.45 12.30
C HIS A 96 44.41 14.24 12.05
N ASP A 97 45.71 14.43 11.89
CA ASP A 97 46.70 13.37 11.65
C ASP A 97 46.76 12.40 12.85
N LEU A 98 46.66 12.92 14.08
CA LEU A 98 46.58 12.10 15.29
C LEU A 98 45.30 11.25 15.34
N LEU A 99 44.15 11.80 14.93
CA LEU A 99 42.90 11.04 14.82
C LEU A 99 42.98 9.95 13.75
N GLU A 100 43.51 10.27 12.57
CA GLU A 100 43.68 9.32 11.48
C GLU A 100 44.64 8.19 11.86
N SER A 101 45.75 8.54 12.51
CA SER A 101 46.71 7.57 13.05
C SER A 101 46.07 6.67 14.12
N SER A 102 45.19 7.21 14.96
CA SER A 102 44.50 6.42 15.99
C SER A 102 43.46 5.45 15.42
N ALA A 103 42.87 5.75 14.27
CA ALA A 103 41.92 4.86 13.59
C ALA A 103 42.62 3.65 12.93
N ASN A 104 43.83 3.85 12.40
CA ASN A 104 44.56 2.84 11.63
C ASN A 104 45.45 1.90 12.47
N THR A 105 45.67 2.18 13.75
CA THR A 105 46.71 1.51 14.56
C THR A 105 46.13 0.67 15.71
N MET A 106 46.65 -0.55 15.93
CA MET A 106 46.32 -1.41 17.08
C MET A 106 46.91 -0.90 18.43
N ASN A 107 47.57 0.26 18.45
CA ASN A 107 48.20 0.82 19.64
C ASN A 107 47.17 1.35 20.64
N ALA A 108 46.95 0.59 21.71
CA ALA A 108 46.03 0.94 22.81
C ALA A 108 46.34 2.32 23.45
N ASN A 109 47.61 2.76 23.43
CA ASN A 109 48.02 4.02 24.05
C ASN A 109 47.48 5.27 23.32
N LEU A 110 47.37 5.24 21.98
CA LEU A 110 46.82 6.37 21.21
C LEU A 110 45.29 6.48 21.36
N LYS A 111 44.60 5.35 21.58
CA LYS A 111 43.14 5.32 21.83
C LYS A 111 42.75 6.11 23.09
N ASN A 112 43.62 6.17 24.09
CA ASN A 112 43.39 6.95 25.32
C ASN A 112 43.47 8.48 25.09
N VAL A 113 44.10 8.91 24.00
CA VAL A 113 44.25 10.34 23.64
C VAL A 113 43.05 10.85 22.84
N VAL A 114 42.36 9.96 22.11
CA VAL A 114 41.22 10.28 21.24
C VAL A 114 40.15 11.09 21.97
N SER A 115 39.75 10.69 23.18
CA SER A 115 38.73 11.41 23.94
C SER A 115 39.14 12.86 24.24
N MET A 116 40.43 13.12 24.45
CA MET A 116 40.93 14.47 24.71
C MET A 116 40.98 15.29 23.41
N ILE A 117 41.44 14.70 22.30
CA ILE A 117 41.44 15.37 21.00
C ILE A 117 40.01 15.77 20.60
N LEU A 118 39.03 14.87 20.78
CA LEU A 118 37.62 15.14 20.54
C LEU A 118 37.10 16.30 21.42
N LYS A 119 37.49 16.37 22.70
CA LYS A 119 37.15 17.51 23.57
C LYS A 119 37.75 18.83 23.07
N THR A 120 39.00 18.81 22.62
CA THR A 120 39.68 19.98 22.06
C THR A 120 38.97 20.48 20.81
N LEU A 121 38.63 19.57 19.88
CA LEU A 121 37.87 19.89 18.66
C LEU A 121 36.45 20.37 18.98
N TYR A 122 35.76 19.76 19.93
CA TYR A 122 34.45 20.22 20.41
C TYR A 122 34.51 21.67 20.90
N LYS A 123 35.49 21.98 21.76
CA LYS A 123 35.67 23.31 22.32
C LYS A 123 36.02 24.34 21.24
N LEU A 124 36.94 24.01 20.33
CA LEU A 124 37.30 24.86 19.19
C LEU A 124 36.09 25.17 18.32
N THR A 125 35.38 24.15 17.86
CA THR A 125 34.19 24.29 17.00
C THR A 125 33.09 25.12 17.67
N ARG A 126 32.82 24.85 18.95
CA ARG A 126 31.84 25.62 19.71
C ARG A 126 32.25 27.08 19.86
N SER A 127 33.53 27.34 20.16
CA SER A 127 34.07 28.71 20.24
C SER A 127 33.99 29.43 18.89
N LEU A 128 34.31 28.76 17.77
CA LEU A 128 34.15 29.30 16.42
C LEU A 128 32.69 29.69 16.13
N ARG A 129 31.73 28.82 16.45
CA ARG A 129 30.31 29.12 16.30
C ARG A 129 29.87 30.33 17.12
N LEU A 130 30.33 30.44 18.37
CA LEU A 130 30.07 31.61 19.22
C LEU A 130 30.70 32.89 18.64
N ARG A 131 31.89 32.81 18.04
CA ARG A 131 32.52 33.93 17.34
C ARG A 131 31.69 34.38 16.14
N ILE A 132 31.12 33.45 15.35
CA ILE A 132 30.20 33.83 14.27
C ILE A 132 29.01 34.62 14.82
N TYR A 133 28.36 34.15 15.87
CA TYR A 133 27.24 34.87 16.48
C TYR A 133 27.64 36.25 17.01
N TYR A 134 28.82 36.36 17.64
CA TYR A 134 29.38 37.64 18.08
C TYR A 134 29.54 38.64 16.90
N TYR A 135 30.02 38.18 15.75
CA TYR A 135 30.12 39.04 14.56
C TYR A 135 28.78 39.37 13.92
N CYS A 136 27.79 38.49 14.06
CA CYS A 136 26.42 38.72 13.60
C CYS A 136 25.61 39.67 14.50
N GLU A 137 26.09 40.08 15.68
CA GLU A 137 25.35 40.99 16.54
C GLU A 137 25.28 42.43 15.97
N PRO A 138 24.08 43.02 15.80
CA PRO A 138 23.89 44.34 15.19
C PRO A 138 24.65 45.47 15.90
N CYS A 139 24.82 45.37 17.23
CA CYS A 139 25.50 46.38 18.05
C CYS A 139 27.02 46.43 17.81
N ILE A 140 27.62 45.29 17.45
CA ILE A 140 29.06 45.17 17.17
C ILE A 140 29.35 45.59 15.73
N ALA A 141 28.50 45.17 14.78
CA ALA A 141 28.55 45.62 13.38
C ALA A 141 28.48 47.15 13.27
N ASN A 142 27.59 47.80 14.04
CA ASN A 142 27.43 49.25 14.08
C ASN A 142 28.58 50.01 14.76
N LYS A 143 29.30 49.41 15.73
CA LYS A 143 30.42 50.08 16.42
C LYS A 143 31.62 50.32 15.51
N LYS A 144 31.94 49.35 14.64
CA LYS A 144 32.98 49.51 13.61
C LYS A 144 32.55 50.47 12.50
N GLN A 145 31.28 50.47 12.10
CA GLN A 145 30.74 51.46 11.16
C GLN A 145 30.76 52.88 11.72
N LYS A 146 30.44 53.09 13.01
CA LYS A 146 30.57 54.41 13.67
C LYS A 146 32.02 54.92 13.72
N LEU A 147 32.98 54.03 14.02
CA LEU A 147 34.42 54.36 14.00
C LEU A 147 34.95 54.65 12.59
N LEU A 148 34.36 54.05 11.55
CA LEU A 148 34.69 54.34 10.15
C LEU A 148 34.08 55.67 9.70
N VAL A 149 32.83 55.96 10.08
CA VAL A 149 32.16 57.25 9.80
C VAL A 149 32.86 58.41 10.51
N GLU A 150 33.35 58.23 11.74
CA GLU A 150 34.18 59.22 12.46
C GLU A 150 35.54 59.50 11.78
N LYS A 151 36.12 58.49 11.11
CA LYS A 151 37.37 58.66 10.35
C LYS A 151 37.15 59.27 8.96
N LEU A 152 36.02 59.00 8.34
CA LEU A 152 35.63 59.54 7.03
C LEU A 152 35.07 60.97 7.12
N SER A 153 34.60 61.42 8.29
CA SER A 153 34.11 62.80 8.51
C SER A 153 35.20 63.88 8.58
N ASN A 154 36.49 63.52 8.49
CA ASN A 154 37.62 64.48 8.49
C ASN A 154 38.11 64.90 7.09
N TYR A 155 37.47 64.44 6.02
CA TYR A 155 37.68 64.97 4.67
C TYR A 155 36.35 65.47 4.09
N SER A 156 36.38 66.73 3.69
CA SER A 156 35.28 67.64 3.37
C SER A 156 34.29 67.20 2.27
N SER A 157 33.00 67.31 2.61
CA SER A 157 31.85 67.94 1.94
C SER A 157 31.73 68.15 0.40
N SER A 158 30.47 67.97 -0.04
CA SER A 158 29.72 68.44 -1.25
C SER A 158 29.71 67.46 -2.45
N GLU A 159 28.60 67.11 -3.11
CA GLU A 159 27.20 67.63 -3.17
C GLU A 159 26.22 66.52 -3.69
N THR A 160 25.06 66.38 -3.04
CA THR A 160 23.70 65.96 -3.47
C THR A 160 23.42 64.96 -4.62
N ARG A 161 22.60 63.92 -4.36
CA ARG A 161 21.14 63.84 -4.69
C ARG A 161 20.45 62.53 -4.23
N ASP A 162 19.17 62.70 -3.88
CA ASP A 162 18.24 61.81 -3.17
C ASP A 162 17.75 60.53 -3.89
N SER A 163 17.52 59.45 -3.14
CA SER A 163 16.22 58.75 -3.07
C SER A 163 16.18 57.69 -1.93
N PRO A 164 15.03 57.45 -1.29
CA PRO A 164 14.90 56.56 -0.15
C PRO A 164 14.38 55.19 -0.58
N ASP A 165 15.18 54.14 -0.46
CA ASP A 165 14.63 52.78 -0.39
C ASP A 165 15.42 51.91 0.58
N GLY A 166 14.70 51.30 1.52
CA GLY A 166 15.24 50.57 2.65
C GLY A 166 15.59 49.13 2.26
N GLY A 167 16.79 48.92 1.75
CA GLY A 167 17.40 47.60 1.60
C GLY A 167 18.49 47.37 2.65
N PHE A 168 18.21 46.53 3.67
CA PHE A 168 19.21 46.09 4.66
C PHE A 168 19.37 44.57 4.63
N ALA A 169 20.58 44.09 4.29
CA ALA A 169 21.41 43.15 5.08
C ALA A 169 22.55 42.52 4.25
N GLU A 170 22.37 42.30 2.94
CA GLU A 170 23.34 41.58 2.10
C GLU A 170 24.66 42.34 1.86
N VAL A 171 24.60 43.66 1.69
CA VAL A 171 25.79 44.48 1.36
C VAL A 171 26.76 44.65 2.54
N ASN A 172 26.32 44.42 3.78
CA ASN A 172 27.14 44.66 4.98
C ASN A 172 28.12 43.52 5.32
N TYR A 173 27.93 42.31 4.81
CA TYR A 173 28.80 41.17 5.12
C TYR A 173 30.05 41.10 4.24
N GLN A 174 29.95 41.49 2.96
CA GLN A 174 31.10 41.58 2.05
C GLN A 174 32.13 42.63 2.51
N ALA A 175 31.70 43.69 3.20
CA ALA A 175 32.60 44.73 3.72
C ALA A 175 33.63 44.21 4.76
N TYR A 176 33.32 43.13 5.48
CA TYR A 176 34.23 42.50 6.43
C TYR A 176 35.24 41.55 5.77
N GLN A 177 34.93 41.04 4.57
CA GLN A 177 35.84 40.17 3.80
C GLN A 177 36.84 40.98 2.96
N SER A 178 36.54 42.25 2.66
CA SER A 178 37.34 43.09 1.75
C SER A 178 38.20 44.18 2.40
N THR A 179 38.24 44.32 3.72
CA THR A 179 38.98 45.41 4.40
C THR A 179 40.16 44.91 5.23
N GLY A 180 41.26 44.59 4.55
CA GLY A 180 42.60 44.55 5.13
C GLY A 180 43.21 45.96 5.22
N THR A 181 44.14 46.14 6.17
CA THR A 181 44.99 47.32 6.44
C THR A 181 44.36 48.47 7.25
N SER A 182 44.43 48.35 8.58
CA SER A 182 44.55 49.51 9.47
C SER A 182 46.03 49.86 9.57
N GLU A 183 46.45 50.95 8.92
CA GLU A 183 47.80 51.51 9.08
C GLU A 183 48.02 51.99 10.52
N ARG A 184 48.73 51.19 11.32
CA ARG A 184 49.45 51.70 12.49
C ARG A 184 50.73 50.89 12.67
N SER A 185 51.80 51.41 12.08
CA SER A 185 53.21 51.19 12.42
C SER A 185 53.62 49.71 12.68
N GLN A 186 53.81 48.94 11.60
CA GLN A 186 54.50 47.64 11.66
C GLN A 186 55.63 47.61 10.62
N SER A 187 56.78 47.07 11.02
CA SER A 187 57.98 46.85 10.21
C SER A 187 57.66 46.11 8.92
N ALA A 188 58.22 46.55 7.80
CA ALA A 188 57.94 46.02 6.45
C ALA A 188 58.31 44.53 6.26
N SER A 189 59.06 43.92 7.18
CA SER A 189 59.40 42.48 7.15
C SER A 189 58.30 41.56 7.67
N ASP A 190 57.48 42.00 8.64
CA ASP A 190 56.41 41.18 9.25
C ASP A 190 55.15 41.07 8.37
N ASN A 191 54.95 42.04 7.47
CA ASN A 191 53.76 42.11 6.61
C ASN A 191 53.73 41.06 5.49
N ILE A 192 54.90 40.58 5.05
CA ILE A 192 54.99 39.60 3.95
C ILE A 192 54.58 38.21 4.47
N ASP A 193 55.07 37.81 5.65
CA ASP A 193 54.75 36.51 6.26
C ASP A 193 53.26 36.38 6.60
N ASP A 194 52.64 37.44 7.16
CA ASP A 194 51.20 37.41 7.46
C ASP A 194 50.34 37.38 6.17
N SER A 195 50.79 37.97 5.06
CA SER A 195 50.05 37.92 3.78
C SER A 195 50.06 36.52 3.13
N VAL A 196 51.17 35.78 3.27
CA VAL A 196 51.27 34.39 2.81
C VAL A 196 50.40 33.47 3.67
N LEU A 197 50.43 33.66 4.99
CA LEU A 197 49.57 32.89 5.91
C LEU A 197 48.08 33.19 5.68
N GLN A 198 47.73 34.41 5.27
CA GLN A 198 46.35 34.75 4.92
C GLN A 198 45.80 33.97 3.72
N LEU A 199 46.67 33.57 2.77
CA LEU A 199 46.29 32.73 1.63
C LEU A 199 46.19 31.24 1.98
N GLN A 200 46.76 30.83 3.13
CA GLN A 200 46.78 29.46 3.63
C GLN A 200 45.71 29.17 4.70
N GLN A 201 44.81 30.14 4.96
CA GLN A 201 43.76 29.98 5.95
C GLN A 201 42.82 28.84 5.58
N MET A 202 42.47 28.03 6.57
CA MET A 202 41.47 26.99 6.38
C MET A 202 40.08 27.59 6.37
N LEU A 203 39.32 27.31 5.31
CA LEU A 203 37.94 27.75 5.15
C LEU A 203 37.04 27.05 6.16
N ILE A 204 36.01 27.75 6.66
CA ILE A 204 35.11 27.18 7.68
C ILE A 204 34.37 25.92 7.17
N PRO A 205 33.78 25.91 5.95
CA PRO A 205 33.14 24.70 5.44
C PRO A 205 34.12 23.54 5.27
N THR A 206 35.34 23.82 4.80
CA THR A 206 36.41 22.83 4.67
C THR A 206 36.79 22.26 6.04
N PHE A 207 37.06 23.10 7.05
CA PHE A 207 37.29 22.65 8.42
C PHE A 207 36.18 21.75 8.94
N CYS A 208 34.92 22.15 8.76
CA CYS A 208 33.77 21.40 9.23
C CYS A 208 33.70 20.01 8.58
N ILE A 209 33.72 19.95 7.25
CA ILE A 209 33.59 18.69 6.52
C ILE A 209 34.80 17.81 6.75
N ASP A 210 36.00 18.38 6.74
CA ASP A 210 37.23 17.64 6.97
C ASP A 210 37.26 17.04 8.37
N THR A 211 36.99 17.84 9.39
CA THR A 211 36.93 17.34 10.78
C THR A 211 35.82 16.30 10.96
N LEU A 212 34.65 16.50 10.34
CA LEU A 212 33.55 15.53 10.36
C LEU A 212 34.01 14.17 9.80
N LYS A 213 34.68 14.15 8.64
CA LYS A 213 35.22 12.91 8.05
C LYS A 213 36.15 12.17 9.02
N ARG A 214 37.14 12.86 9.63
CA ARG A 214 38.09 12.22 10.57
C ARG A 214 37.43 11.75 11.87
N VAL A 215 36.46 12.50 12.37
CA VAL A 215 35.73 12.16 13.61
C VAL A 215 34.76 11.00 13.38
N ILE A 216 34.04 11.00 12.26
CA ILE A 216 33.18 9.88 11.85
C ILE A 216 34.02 8.64 11.58
N ALA A 217 35.21 8.78 10.99
CA ALA A 217 36.12 7.68 10.78
C ALA A 217 36.58 7.00 12.09
N GLN A 218 36.45 7.66 13.25
CA GLN A 218 36.68 7.00 14.55
C GLN A 218 35.62 5.96 14.88
N LEU A 219 34.46 5.96 14.22
CA LEU A 219 33.44 4.93 14.35
C LEU A 219 33.73 3.70 13.48
N SER A 220 34.74 3.76 12.59
CA SER A 220 35.02 2.71 11.60
C SER A 220 35.55 1.43 12.25
N MET A 221 34.66 0.45 12.40
CA MET A 221 34.85 -0.99 12.14
C MET A 221 36.11 -1.65 12.72
N SER A 222 36.07 -2.05 13.99
CA SER A 222 36.88 -3.17 14.49
C SER A 222 35.97 -4.18 15.17
N ASP A 223 36.16 -5.48 14.89
CA ASP A 223 35.51 -6.66 15.51
C ASP A 223 35.70 -6.77 17.04
N ASN A 224 36.24 -5.74 17.67
CA ASN A 224 36.51 -5.71 19.09
C ASN A 224 35.41 -4.92 19.80
N SER A 225 34.72 -5.63 20.70
CA SER A 225 33.75 -5.16 21.68
C SER A 225 34.33 -4.16 22.72
N ALA A 226 35.18 -3.24 22.29
CA ALA A 226 35.96 -2.33 23.14
C ALA A 226 35.91 -0.88 22.62
N PHE A 227 34.80 -0.45 22.01
CA PHE A 227 34.52 0.97 21.83
C PHE A 227 33.74 1.49 23.03
N LEU A 228 34.39 2.33 23.84
CA LEU A 228 33.82 2.88 25.07
C LEU A 228 32.71 3.89 24.73
N LEU A 229 31.52 3.74 25.31
CA LEU A 229 30.38 4.69 25.19
C LEU A 229 30.81 6.16 25.38
N ARG A 230 31.77 6.40 26.27
CA ARG A 230 32.39 7.73 26.50
C ARG A 230 32.94 8.36 25.22
N ASN A 231 33.59 7.58 24.35
CA ASN A 231 34.12 8.07 23.07
C ASN A 231 33.00 8.40 22.10
N ILE A 232 31.99 7.52 22.00
CA ILE A 232 30.79 7.75 21.18
C ILE A 232 30.10 9.05 21.60
N LYS A 233 29.93 9.28 22.91
CA LYS A 233 29.39 10.54 23.44
C LYS A 233 30.18 11.75 22.94
N TYR A 234 31.52 11.74 23.03
CA TYR A 234 32.32 12.86 22.53
C TYR A 234 32.28 13.00 21.00
N ILE A 235 32.24 11.89 20.26
CA ILE A 235 32.07 11.88 18.80
C ILE A 235 30.76 12.57 18.43
N THR A 236 29.63 12.14 19.02
CA THR A 236 28.32 12.73 18.75
C THR A 236 28.26 14.22 19.12
N ASP A 237 28.93 14.64 20.21
CA ASP A 237 29.05 16.05 20.58
C ASP A 237 29.79 16.89 19.55
N VAL A 238 30.94 16.40 19.09
CA VAL A 238 31.75 17.07 18.07
C VAL A 238 31.00 17.13 16.75
N VAL A 239 30.41 16.01 16.32
CA VAL A 239 29.62 15.92 15.08
C VAL A 239 28.45 16.88 15.11
N TYR A 240 27.70 16.94 16.21
CA TYR A 240 26.60 17.90 16.37
C TYR A 240 27.08 19.34 16.23
N GLU A 241 28.13 19.75 16.96
CA GLU A 241 28.64 21.13 16.90
C GLU A 241 29.18 21.49 15.51
N LEU A 242 29.89 20.58 14.83
CA LEU A 242 30.40 20.78 13.48
C LEU A 242 29.26 20.94 12.47
N VAL A 243 28.21 20.11 12.58
CA VAL A 243 27.02 20.23 11.74
C VAL A 243 26.33 21.58 11.96
N GLN A 244 26.21 22.05 13.21
CA GLN A 244 25.65 23.37 13.48
C GLN A 244 26.49 24.50 12.89
N LEU A 245 27.82 24.41 12.99
CA LEU A 245 28.72 25.39 12.38
C LEU A 245 28.64 25.37 10.85
N LEU A 246 28.52 24.18 10.24
CA LEU A 246 28.38 24.00 8.81
C LEU A 246 27.05 24.60 8.29
N ILE A 247 25.93 24.34 8.97
CA ILE A 247 24.61 24.92 8.65
C ILE A 247 24.64 26.46 8.71
N VAL A 248 25.38 27.04 9.66
CA VAL A 248 25.52 28.50 9.76
C VAL A 248 26.37 29.08 8.62
N SER A 249 27.25 28.27 8.04
CA SER A 249 28.26 28.71 7.06
C SER A 249 27.85 28.48 5.62
N VAL A 250 27.04 27.45 5.33
CA VAL A 250 26.64 27.03 3.97
C VAL A 250 25.14 27.21 3.79
N MET A 251 24.74 27.79 2.66
CA MET A 251 23.33 28.04 2.32
C MET A 251 22.80 27.02 1.30
N PRO A 252 21.48 26.77 1.23
CA PRO A 252 20.91 25.79 0.30
C PRO A 252 21.16 26.08 -1.19
N ASN A 253 21.39 27.33 -1.56
CA ASN A 253 21.74 27.73 -2.93
C ASN A 253 23.16 27.33 -3.34
N VAL A 254 23.99 26.78 -2.44
CA VAL A 254 25.35 26.29 -2.75
C VAL A 254 25.35 25.33 -3.93
N TRP A 255 24.32 24.48 -4.05
CA TRP A 255 24.19 23.48 -5.13
C TRP A 255 23.99 24.09 -6.53
N LEU A 256 23.74 25.40 -6.61
CA LEU A 256 23.62 26.16 -7.87
C LEU A 256 24.86 27.00 -8.18
N CYS A 257 25.85 27.03 -7.29
CA CYS A 257 27.07 27.80 -7.44
C CYS A 257 28.08 27.06 -8.33
N ASN A 258 28.77 27.80 -9.19
CA ASN A 258 29.75 27.27 -10.16
C ASN A 258 31.19 27.74 -9.86
N ASP A 259 31.44 28.34 -8.70
CA ASP A 259 32.79 28.71 -8.29
C ASP A 259 33.58 27.50 -7.76
N ASP A 260 34.90 27.49 -7.98
CA ASP A 260 35.78 26.37 -7.62
C ASP A 260 35.71 25.99 -6.14
N VAL A 261 35.48 26.98 -5.27
CA VAL A 261 35.37 26.78 -3.82
C VAL A 261 34.06 26.05 -3.48
N ALA A 262 32.93 26.51 -4.00
CA ALA A 262 31.64 25.85 -3.83
C ALA A 262 31.64 24.44 -4.43
N LEU A 263 32.21 24.24 -5.62
CA LEU A 263 32.33 22.92 -6.24
C LEU A 263 33.13 21.94 -5.37
N LYS A 264 34.27 22.38 -4.82
CA LYS A 264 35.06 21.58 -3.88
C LYS A 264 34.25 21.22 -2.62
N VAL A 265 33.56 22.20 -2.02
CA VAL A 265 32.70 21.97 -0.84
C VAL A 265 31.58 20.97 -1.17
N ILE A 266 30.97 21.07 -2.35
CA ILE A 266 29.92 20.15 -2.82
C ILE A 266 30.46 18.72 -2.93
N GLU A 267 31.62 18.52 -3.56
CA GLU A 267 32.26 17.20 -3.67
C GLU A 267 32.59 16.62 -2.29
N ASP A 268 33.16 17.46 -1.42
CA ASP A 268 33.47 17.08 -0.04
C ASP A 268 32.21 16.72 0.76
N MET A 269 31.09 17.44 0.57
CA MET A 269 29.81 17.10 1.18
C MET A 269 29.24 15.78 0.67
N LYS A 270 29.32 15.50 -0.64
CA LYS A 270 28.87 14.22 -1.22
C LYS A 270 29.62 13.03 -0.62
N THR A 271 30.94 13.16 -0.44
CA THR A 271 31.74 12.11 0.23
C THR A 271 31.34 11.93 1.70
N LEU A 272 31.11 13.04 2.42
CA LEU A 272 30.60 13.00 3.80
C LEU A 272 29.23 12.31 3.90
N PHE A 273 28.32 12.58 2.96
CA PHE A 273 27.01 11.93 2.91
C PHE A 273 27.12 10.41 2.73
N GLY A 274 28.12 9.93 1.99
CA GLY A 274 28.41 8.50 1.86
C GLY A 274 28.78 7.90 3.21
N MET A 275 29.75 8.50 3.90
CA MET A 275 30.19 8.05 5.23
C MET A 275 29.06 8.07 6.26
N LEU A 276 28.19 9.09 6.25
CA LEU A 276 27.02 9.13 7.13
C LEU A 276 26.03 8.01 6.80
N GLY A 277 25.81 7.72 5.52
CA GLY A 277 24.97 6.61 5.08
C GLY A 277 25.47 5.26 5.63
N ASP A 278 26.78 5.00 5.52
CA ASP A 278 27.41 3.76 5.96
C ASP A 278 27.37 3.59 7.48
N VAL A 279 27.56 4.67 8.24
CA VAL A 279 27.44 4.68 9.71
C VAL A 279 26.01 4.37 10.16
N LEU A 280 25.02 4.97 9.49
CA LEU A 280 23.61 4.70 9.79
C LEU A 280 23.24 3.24 9.52
N GLU A 281 23.75 2.66 8.43
CA GLU A 281 23.54 1.26 8.09
C GLU A 281 24.18 0.32 9.14
N TYR A 282 25.41 0.63 9.57
CA TYR A 282 26.10 -0.15 10.59
C TYR A 282 25.39 -0.13 11.95
N PHE A 283 25.14 1.05 12.52
CA PHE A 283 24.48 1.13 13.84
C PHE A 283 23.02 0.69 13.78
N GLY A 284 22.33 0.89 12.65
CA GLY A 284 20.98 0.39 12.42
C GLY A 284 20.91 -1.13 12.54
N SER A 285 21.90 -1.85 11.99
CA SER A 285 21.97 -3.32 12.00
C SER A 285 22.13 -3.94 13.39
N TYR A 286 22.68 -3.20 14.36
CA TYR A 286 22.91 -3.65 15.74
C TYR A 286 22.06 -2.91 16.77
N SER A 287 20.89 -2.40 16.35
CA SER A 287 19.95 -1.64 17.19
C SER A 287 19.45 -2.35 18.45
N THR A 288 19.76 -3.63 18.64
CA THR A 288 19.39 -4.40 19.85
C THR A 288 20.27 -4.09 21.06
N MET A 289 21.44 -3.45 20.85
CA MET A 289 22.30 -2.99 21.94
C MET A 289 21.97 -1.53 22.28
N ASP A 290 21.90 -1.21 23.57
CA ASP A 290 21.46 0.11 24.07
C ASP A 290 22.34 1.25 23.54
N ASP A 291 23.67 1.08 23.62
CA ASP A 291 24.70 2.00 23.13
C ASP A 291 24.64 2.17 21.60
N PHE A 292 24.47 1.09 20.85
CA PHE A 292 24.31 1.18 19.39
C PHE A 292 23.00 1.88 19.01
N ARG A 293 21.91 1.61 19.73
CA ARG A 293 20.61 2.20 19.44
C ARG A 293 20.59 3.71 19.69
N ILE A 294 21.09 4.15 20.84
CA ILE A 294 21.16 5.59 21.13
C ILE A 294 22.11 6.30 20.16
N THR A 295 23.19 5.64 19.73
CA THR A 295 24.11 6.17 18.71
C THR A 295 23.41 6.34 17.37
N TYR A 296 22.71 5.30 16.90
CA TYR A 296 21.91 5.35 15.68
C TYR A 296 20.91 6.53 15.70
N LEU A 297 20.16 6.69 16.79
CA LEU A 297 19.19 7.78 16.96
C LEU A 297 19.84 9.17 16.92
N HIS A 298 21.01 9.34 17.54
CA HIS A 298 21.76 10.61 17.43
C HIS A 298 22.19 10.89 16.00
N PHE A 299 22.79 9.91 15.33
CA PHE A 299 23.31 10.09 13.97
C PHE A 299 22.20 10.34 12.96
N ILE A 300 21.06 9.65 13.05
CA ILE A 300 19.94 9.89 12.12
C ILE A 300 19.34 11.29 12.35
N THR A 301 19.17 11.73 13.60
CA THR A 301 18.69 13.09 13.89
C THR A 301 19.69 14.15 13.41
N ILE A 302 20.99 14.00 13.70
CA ILE A 302 22.00 14.98 13.28
C ILE A 302 22.08 15.03 11.75
N THR A 303 22.08 13.87 11.09
CA THR A 303 22.13 13.76 9.63
C THR A 303 20.91 14.42 9.01
N MET A 304 19.70 14.07 9.45
CA MET A 304 18.49 14.69 8.90
C MET A 304 18.43 16.20 9.17
N ASN A 305 18.95 16.67 10.30
CA ASN A 305 19.09 18.09 10.56
C ASN A 305 20.09 18.77 9.61
N LEU A 306 21.20 18.12 9.26
CA LEU A 306 22.14 18.63 8.25
C LEU A 306 21.46 18.72 6.87
N LEU A 307 20.83 17.63 6.44
CA LEU A 307 20.22 17.51 5.12
C LEU A 307 19.07 18.50 4.94
N SER A 308 18.17 18.62 5.92
CA SER A 308 17.01 19.52 5.86
C SER A 308 17.36 21.00 5.80
N HIS A 309 18.58 21.39 6.19
CA HIS A 309 19.02 22.78 6.19
C HIS A 309 19.90 23.14 5.00
N ILE A 310 20.60 22.17 4.37
CA ILE A 310 21.54 22.45 3.28
C ILE A 310 21.06 21.90 1.93
N VAL A 311 20.26 20.83 1.90
CA VAL A 311 19.87 20.15 0.65
C VAL A 311 18.37 20.32 0.41
N PRO A 312 17.95 21.16 -0.56
CA PRO A 312 16.56 21.24 -1.00
C PRO A 312 16.01 19.87 -1.42
N LEU A 313 14.72 19.65 -1.18
CA LEU A 313 14.05 18.37 -1.44
C LEU A 313 14.12 17.97 -2.93
N GLU A 314 14.01 18.96 -3.82
CA GLU A 314 13.90 18.78 -5.27
C GLU A 314 15.15 18.17 -5.91
N ILE A 315 16.31 18.37 -5.28
CA ILE A 315 17.61 17.92 -5.79
C ILE A 315 18.20 16.75 -4.96
N ALA A 316 17.48 16.30 -3.94
CA ALA A 316 17.96 15.28 -3.00
C ALA A 316 18.30 13.94 -3.70
N ASP A 317 17.50 13.52 -4.68
CA ASP A 317 17.74 12.28 -5.42
C ASP A 317 19.04 12.32 -6.23
N ILE A 318 19.43 13.48 -6.75
CA ILE A 318 20.66 13.62 -7.54
C ILE A 318 21.89 13.66 -6.63
N ILE A 319 21.76 14.27 -5.45
CA ILE A 319 22.88 14.55 -4.56
C ILE A 319 23.22 13.36 -3.65
N PHE A 320 22.22 12.66 -3.14
CA PHE A 320 22.45 11.65 -2.11
C PHE A 320 23.09 10.37 -2.68
N PRO A 321 24.12 9.82 -2.01
CA PRO A 321 24.66 8.52 -2.36
C PRO A 321 23.69 7.39 -2.00
N LYS A 322 23.87 6.23 -2.63
CA LYS A 322 22.96 5.07 -2.46
C LYS A 322 22.84 4.58 -1.02
N SER A 323 23.94 4.54 -0.26
CA SER A 323 23.91 4.10 1.15
C SER A 323 23.03 5.02 1.99
N LEU A 324 23.18 6.34 1.83
CA LEU A 324 22.34 7.32 2.54
C LEU A 324 20.86 7.22 2.15
N LYS A 325 20.54 7.10 0.86
CA LYS A 325 19.14 6.91 0.42
C LYS A 325 18.51 5.68 1.05
N THR A 326 19.24 4.56 1.05
CA THR A 326 18.81 3.30 1.64
C THR A 326 18.59 3.45 3.15
N SER A 327 19.53 4.08 3.87
CA SER A 327 19.41 4.34 5.31
C SER A 327 18.21 5.23 5.66
N ILE A 328 17.89 6.24 4.86
CA ILE A 328 16.68 7.07 5.02
C ILE A 328 15.40 6.24 4.82
N CYS A 329 15.38 5.39 3.78
CA CYS A 329 14.24 4.50 3.51
C CYS A 329 14.05 3.47 4.64
N VAL A 330 15.12 2.87 5.16
CA VAL A 330 15.07 1.91 6.28
C VAL A 330 14.61 2.61 7.57
N ALA A 331 15.12 3.81 7.86
CA ALA A 331 14.69 4.61 9.01
C ALA A 331 13.20 4.99 8.95
N THR A 332 12.64 5.15 7.74
CA THR A 332 11.20 5.37 7.55
C THR A 332 10.36 4.16 7.98
N MET A 333 10.92 2.95 7.89
CA MET A 333 10.32 1.68 8.35
C MET A 333 10.61 1.35 9.82
N ASP A 334 11.28 2.23 10.57
CA ASP A 334 11.56 2.04 12.00
C ASP A 334 10.34 2.47 12.85
N ALA A 335 9.68 1.50 13.50
CA ALA A 335 8.47 1.78 14.26
C ALA A 335 8.75 2.66 15.49
N ALA A 336 9.92 2.56 16.12
CA ALA A 336 10.27 3.39 17.26
C ALA A 336 10.40 4.86 16.85
N ILE A 337 11.03 5.14 15.70
CA ILE A 337 11.06 6.49 15.12
C ILE A 337 9.64 6.98 14.81
N TYR A 338 8.81 6.12 14.21
CA TYR A 338 7.42 6.45 13.89
C TYR A 338 6.58 6.83 15.13
N PHE A 339 6.71 6.11 16.25
CA PHE A 339 5.93 6.38 17.47
C PHE A 339 6.47 7.55 18.29
N LEU A 340 7.79 7.59 18.53
CA LEU A 340 8.40 8.45 19.54
C LEU A 340 8.94 9.77 18.95
N TYR A 341 9.25 9.79 17.65
CA TYR A 341 9.91 10.92 16.97
C TYR A 341 9.15 11.34 15.69
N PRO A 342 7.87 11.76 15.80
CA PRO A 342 7.02 12.01 14.63
C PRO A 342 7.52 13.13 13.72
N LYS A 343 8.24 14.13 14.26
CA LYS A 343 8.83 15.20 13.46
C LYS A 343 9.96 14.68 12.57
N LEU A 344 10.89 13.91 13.16
CA LEU A 344 11.95 13.23 12.42
C LEU A 344 11.37 12.28 11.37
N HIS A 345 10.37 11.48 11.73
CA HIS A 345 9.69 10.56 10.81
C HIS A 345 9.08 11.29 9.60
N SER A 346 8.42 12.43 9.83
CA SER A 346 7.86 13.25 8.74
C SER A 346 8.93 13.71 7.75
N THR A 347 10.07 14.20 8.23
CA THR A 347 11.18 14.64 7.37
C THR A 347 11.79 13.46 6.60
N LEU A 348 11.97 12.30 7.23
CA LEU A 348 12.43 11.08 6.55
C LEU A 348 11.47 10.67 5.41
N GLN A 349 10.16 10.76 5.66
CA GLN A 349 9.14 10.46 4.66
C GLN A 349 9.15 11.46 3.48
N GLU A 350 9.37 12.75 3.73
CA GLU A 350 9.46 13.77 2.69
C GLU A 350 10.62 13.53 1.73
N TYR A 351 11.81 13.21 2.27
CA TYR A 351 12.99 12.91 1.45
C TYR A 351 12.86 11.57 0.72
N SER A 352 12.42 10.50 1.39
CA SER A 352 12.30 9.18 0.75
C SER A 352 11.37 9.17 -0.47
N ARG A 353 10.37 10.04 -0.50
CA ARG A 353 9.44 10.21 -1.63
C ARG A 353 10.05 10.89 -2.86
N GLN A 354 11.18 11.58 -2.72
CA GLN A 354 11.86 12.22 -3.84
C GLN A 354 12.73 11.25 -4.64
N PHE A 355 13.05 10.08 -4.07
CA PHE A 355 13.99 9.16 -4.69
C PHE A 355 13.39 8.40 -5.88
N GLN A 356 14.14 8.31 -6.98
CA GLN A 356 13.69 7.70 -8.23
C GLN A 356 14.31 6.30 -8.47
N GLY A 357 15.15 5.83 -7.56
CA GLY A 357 15.77 4.51 -7.66
C GLY A 357 14.77 3.37 -7.40
N ASN A 358 14.97 2.22 -8.08
CA ASN A 358 14.05 1.09 -8.01
C ASN A 358 13.91 0.51 -6.58
N ASP A 359 15.01 0.46 -5.83
CA ASP A 359 15.04 -0.09 -4.47
C ASP A 359 14.30 0.86 -3.51
N GLU A 360 14.53 2.16 -3.64
CA GLU A 360 13.94 3.23 -2.82
C GLU A 360 12.43 3.36 -3.05
N ILE A 361 11.99 3.34 -4.32
CA ILE A 361 10.56 3.31 -4.67
C ILE A 361 9.88 2.08 -4.07
N MET A 362 10.57 0.93 -4.04
CA MET A 362 10.05 -0.28 -3.40
C MET A 362 9.87 -0.08 -1.90
N TYR A 363 10.83 0.53 -1.19
CA TYR A 363 10.68 0.85 0.24
C TYR A 363 9.48 1.76 0.52
N VAL A 364 9.30 2.83 -0.26
CA VAL A 364 8.16 3.75 -0.09
C VAL A 364 6.83 3.02 -0.33
N LYS A 365 6.77 2.20 -1.39
CA LYS A 365 5.58 1.40 -1.70
C LYS A 365 5.26 0.41 -0.58
N ILE A 366 6.28 -0.30 -0.06
CA ILE A 366 6.14 -1.22 1.07
C ILE A 366 5.67 -0.48 2.33
N PHE A 367 6.20 0.70 2.61
CA PHE A 367 5.77 1.52 3.73
C PHE A 367 4.30 1.94 3.59
N ASP A 368 3.87 2.40 2.42
CA ASP A 368 2.47 2.78 2.17
C ASP A 368 1.52 1.58 2.28
N GLU A 369 1.90 0.41 1.77
CA GLU A 369 1.18 -0.86 1.95
C GLU A 369 1.10 -1.24 3.44
N THR A 370 2.20 -1.12 4.18
CA THR A 370 2.26 -1.37 5.63
C THR A 370 1.30 -0.43 6.37
N LYS A 371 1.30 0.87 6.05
CA LYS A 371 0.42 1.87 6.67
C LYS A 371 -1.07 1.55 6.50
N ILE A 372 -1.46 0.95 5.37
CA ILE A 372 -2.84 0.47 5.15
C ILE A 372 -3.17 -0.67 6.12
N ILE A 373 -2.22 -1.60 6.35
CA ILE A 373 -2.37 -2.68 7.33
C ILE A 373 -2.43 -2.12 8.76
N LEU A 374 -1.60 -1.13 9.12
CA LEU A 374 -1.60 -0.52 10.45
C LEU A 374 -2.97 0.11 10.78
N LYS A 375 -3.56 0.85 9.82
CA LYS A 375 -4.94 1.38 9.95
C LYS A 375 -5.98 0.27 10.10
N SER A 376 -5.79 -0.85 9.41
CA SER A 376 -6.64 -2.03 9.54
C SER A 376 -6.53 -2.65 10.93
N MET A 377 -5.32 -2.75 11.48
CA MET A 377 -5.06 -3.23 12.85
C MET A 377 -5.70 -2.32 13.89
N GLN A 378 -5.52 -1.01 13.75
CA GLN A 378 -6.16 -0.04 14.66
C GLN A 378 -7.68 -0.23 14.68
N ALA A 379 -8.31 -0.43 13.51
CA ALA A 379 -9.73 -0.70 13.44
C ALA A 379 -10.12 -2.04 14.08
N ALA A 380 -9.32 -3.09 13.89
CA ALA A 380 -9.54 -4.39 14.52
C ALA A 380 -9.43 -4.31 16.05
N ILE A 381 -8.38 -3.66 16.58
CA ILE A 381 -8.15 -3.49 18.01
C ILE A 381 -9.29 -2.68 18.64
N PHE A 382 -9.72 -1.60 17.99
CA PHE A 382 -10.86 -0.81 18.44
C PHE A 382 -12.14 -1.66 18.54
N LEU A 383 -12.43 -2.49 17.53
CA LEU A 383 -13.59 -3.39 17.53
C LEU A 383 -13.50 -4.49 18.60
N ILE A 384 -12.30 -4.91 18.99
CA ILE A 384 -12.11 -5.93 20.02
C ILE A 384 -12.25 -5.32 21.42
N LYS A 385 -11.56 -4.22 21.70
CA LYS A 385 -11.51 -3.58 23.02
C LYS A 385 -12.78 -2.81 23.37
N ASN A 386 -13.38 -2.11 22.40
CA ASN A 386 -14.47 -1.19 22.68
C ASN A 386 -15.82 -1.77 22.24
N THR A 387 -16.78 -1.77 23.15
CA THR A 387 -18.20 -2.10 22.90
C THR A 387 -19.07 -0.84 23.04
N HIS A 388 -18.63 0.28 22.48
CA HIS A 388 -19.39 1.53 22.57
C HIS A 388 -20.49 1.61 21.50
N ASN A 389 -21.60 2.23 21.86
CA ASN A 389 -22.75 2.56 21.00
C ASN A 389 -22.36 3.62 19.93
N SER A 390 -21.50 3.24 19.00
CA SER A 390 -21.22 4.02 17.79
C SER A 390 -22.36 3.84 16.78
N PRO A 391 -22.62 4.83 15.92
CA PRO A 391 -23.63 4.70 14.87
C PRO A 391 -23.29 3.53 13.94
N HIS A 392 -24.31 2.78 13.50
CA HIS A 392 -24.12 1.54 12.74
C HIS A 392 -23.32 1.72 11.44
N SER A 393 -23.42 2.88 10.76
CA SER A 393 -22.59 3.17 9.58
C SER A 393 -21.10 3.26 9.91
N GLU A 394 -20.73 3.84 11.07
CA GLU A 394 -19.33 3.88 11.50
C GLU A 394 -18.84 2.49 11.88
N VAL A 395 -19.65 1.70 12.60
CA VAL A 395 -19.33 0.29 12.91
C VAL A 395 -19.05 -0.49 11.63
N LEU A 396 -19.89 -0.34 10.60
CA LEU A 396 -19.69 -1.02 9.32
C LEU A 396 -18.40 -0.58 8.63
N LYS A 397 -18.09 0.73 8.63
CA LYS A 397 -16.83 1.25 8.06
C LYS A 397 -15.62 0.70 8.82
N MET A 398 -15.70 0.57 10.14
CA MET A 398 -14.66 -0.03 10.97
C MET A 398 -14.50 -1.53 10.70
N LEU A 399 -15.60 -2.28 10.61
CA LEU A 399 -15.58 -3.70 10.23
C LEU A 399 -14.93 -3.87 8.85
N TYR A 400 -15.28 -3.04 7.89
CA TYR A 400 -14.67 -3.04 6.57
C TYR A 400 -13.20 -2.65 6.59
N ALA A 401 -12.79 -1.69 7.42
CA ALA A 401 -11.39 -1.30 7.57
C ALA A 401 -10.54 -2.42 8.21
N SER A 402 -11.10 -3.20 9.15
CA SER A 402 -10.38 -4.24 9.91
C SER A 402 -9.93 -5.46 9.09
N LYS A 403 -10.57 -5.71 7.93
CA LYS A 403 -10.41 -6.98 7.19
C LYS A 403 -9.00 -7.30 6.71
N LEU A 404 -8.16 -6.29 6.44
CA LEU A 404 -6.83 -6.50 5.85
C LEU A 404 -5.83 -7.01 6.88
N SER A 405 -6.08 -6.77 8.18
CA SER A 405 -5.25 -7.25 9.28
C SER A 405 -5.58 -8.69 9.73
N LEU A 406 -6.72 -9.26 9.31
CA LEU A 406 -7.15 -10.62 9.68
C LEU A 406 -6.10 -11.71 9.45
N PRO A 407 -5.37 -11.77 8.31
CA PRO A 407 -4.36 -12.80 8.06
C PRO A 407 -3.16 -12.77 9.03
N TYR A 408 -3.01 -11.67 9.78
CA TYR A 408 -1.94 -11.50 10.76
C TYR A 408 -2.37 -11.99 12.13
N HIS A 409 -3.47 -11.43 12.67
CA HIS A 409 -3.89 -11.73 14.05
C HIS A 409 -4.75 -12.98 14.17
N LYS A 410 -5.40 -13.45 13.09
CA LYS A 410 -6.28 -14.65 13.08
C LYS A 410 -7.35 -14.68 14.19
N ASN A 411 -7.76 -13.50 14.66
CA ASN A 411 -8.82 -13.37 15.65
C ASN A 411 -10.18 -13.46 14.94
N PHE A 412 -10.72 -14.68 14.87
CA PHE A 412 -11.96 -14.97 14.17
C PHE A 412 -13.21 -14.44 14.90
N ASN A 413 -13.10 -13.92 16.13
CA ASN A 413 -14.22 -13.24 16.78
C ASN A 413 -14.68 -12.01 15.99
N ILE A 414 -13.78 -11.37 15.22
CA ILE A 414 -14.16 -10.28 14.32
C ILE A 414 -15.07 -10.79 13.21
N ILE A 415 -14.81 -11.98 12.65
CA ILE A 415 -15.67 -12.60 11.62
C ILE A 415 -17.07 -12.86 12.19
N LYS A 416 -17.14 -13.39 13.42
CA LYS A 416 -18.40 -13.56 14.13
C LYS A 416 -19.15 -12.24 14.31
N LYS A 417 -18.48 -11.18 14.79
CA LYS A 417 -19.07 -9.82 14.88
C LYS A 417 -19.53 -9.27 13.52
N ILE A 418 -18.81 -9.57 12.44
CA ILE A 418 -19.21 -9.17 11.08
C ILE A 418 -20.52 -9.85 10.69
N VAL A 419 -20.64 -11.17 10.87
CA VAL A 419 -21.88 -11.90 10.57
C VAL A 419 -23.02 -11.44 11.47
N GLU A 420 -22.76 -11.19 12.75
CA GLU A 420 -23.74 -10.65 13.71
C GLU A 420 -24.21 -9.23 13.37
N PHE A 421 -23.37 -8.42 12.72
CA PHE A 421 -23.75 -7.12 12.19
C PHE A 421 -24.57 -7.28 10.90
N LEU A 422 -24.10 -8.09 9.95
CA LEU A 422 -24.75 -8.31 8.66
C LEU A 422 -26.15 -8.92 8.80
N GLN A 423 -26.36 -9.79 9.78
CA GLN A 423 -27.67 -10.38 10.04
C GLN A 423 -28.72 -9.33 10.49
N ASN A 424 -28.31 -8.18 11.01
CA ASN A 424 -29.21 -7.16 11.57
C ASN A 424 -29.35 -5.92 10.69
N MET A 425 -28.82 -5.93 9.46
CA MET A 425 -28.81 -4.80 8.52
C MET A 425 -30.18 -4.14 8.32
N ASN A 426 -31.26 -4.93 8.25
CA ASN A 426 -32.62 -4.42 8.03
C ASN A 426 -33.16 -3.60 9.21
N ARG A 427 -32.55 -3.72 10.39
CA ARG A 427 -32.92 -2.96 11.59
C ARG A 427 -32.14 -1.64 11.70
N TYR A 428 -31.13 -1.46 10.86
CA TYR A 428 -30.24 -0.30 10.91
C TYR A 428 -30.66 0.73 9.85
N SER A 429 -30.59 2.02 10.21
CA SER A 429 -30.79 3.12 9.26
C SER A 429 -29.52 3.34 8.44
N LEU A 430 -29.31 2.50 7.42
CA LEU A 430 -28.12 2.52 6.56
C LEU A 430 -28.41 3.13 5.19
N SER A 431 -27.40 3.78 4.61
CA SER A 431 -27.48 4.33 3.25
C SER A 431 -27.31 3.23 2.19
N GLU A 432 -27.66 3.52 0.93
CA GLU A 432 -27.37 2.59 -0.18
C GLU A 432 -25.86 2.31 -0.30
N GLU A 433 -25.01 3.31 -0.04
CA GLU A 433 -23.55 3.15 -0.04
C GLU A 433 -23.09 2.15 1.03
N ASP A 434 -23.64 2.24 2.24
CA ASP A 434 -23.37 1.30 3.33
C ASP A 434 -23.78 -0.13 2.93
N HIS A 435 -24.94 -0.31 2.29
CA HIS A 435 -25.35 -1.62 1.77
C HIS A 435 -24.33 -2.17 0.76
N THR A 436 -23.87 -1.37 -0.20
CA THR A 436 -22.83 -1.83 -1.15
C THR A 436 -21.52 -2.19 -0.45
N LEU A 437 -21.17 -1.48 0.62
CA LEU A 437 -19.96 -1.71 1.39
C LEU A 437 -20.06 -2.98 2.24
N ALA A 438 -21.23 -3.28 2.81
CA ALA A 438 -21.53 -4.54 3.49
C ALA A 438 -21.43 -5.75 2.55
N ILE A 439 -21.97 -5.64 1.33
CA ILE A 439 -21.86 -6.71 0.32
C ILE A 439 -20.41 -6.90 -0.15
N LYS A 440 -19.67 -5.80 -0.34
CA LYS A 440 -18.22 -5.88 -0.61
C LYS A 440 -17.46 -6.53 0.56
N LEU A 441 -17.86 -6.30 1.81
CA LEU A 441 -17.22 -6.89 2.98
C LEU A 441 -17.34 -8.41 2.96
N ILE A 442 -18.56 -8.94 2.87
CA ILE A 442 -18.80 -10.39 2.88
C ILE A 442 -18.13 -11.08 1.68
N LEU A 443 -18.18 -10.48 0.48
CA LEU A 443 -17.52 -11.03 -0.70
C LEU A 443 -15.99 -11.10 -0.55
N ASN A 444 -15.35 -10.08 0.05
CA ASN A 444 -13.90 -10.11 0.31
C ASN A 444 -13.50 -11.20 1.31
N LEU A 445 -14.39 -11.55 2.26
CA LEU A 445 -14.13 -12.59 3.25
C LEU A 445 -14.33 -13.99 2.64
N LEU A 446 -15.42 -14.20 1.89
CA LEU A 446 -15.67 -15.48 1.20
C LEU A 446 -14.56 -15.77 0.16
N ALA A 447 -14.10 -14.74 -0.54
CA ALA A 447 -13.04 -14.83 -1.53
C ALA A 447 -11.62 -14.61 -0.96
N ASN A 448 -11.43 -14.73 0.37
CA ASN A 448 -10.15 -14.44 0.99
C ASN A 448 -9.05 -15.40 0.49
N ALA A 449 -7.80 -14.96 0.50
CA ALA A 449 -6.69 -15.78 0.07
C ALA A 449 -6.21 -16.78 1.15
N ASP A 450 -6.43 -16.47 2.42
CA ASP A 450 -6.14 -17.34 3.56
C ASP A 450 -7.33 -18.30 3.80
N THR A 451 -7.07 -19.60 3.71
CA THR A 451 -8.07 -20.66 3.82
C THR A 451 -8.71 -20.72 5.21
N ASP A 452 -7.99 -20.35 6.26
CA ASP A 452 -8.55 -20.37 7.63
C ASP A 452 -9.60 -19.26 7.79
N ILE A 453 -9.37 -18.11 7.16
CA ILE A 453 -10.34 -17.00 7.12
C ILE A 453 -11.57 -17.41 6.32
N GLN A 454 -11.38 -18.03 5.15
CA GLN A 454 -12.50 -18.54 4.35
C GLN A 454 -13.32 -19.55 5.14
N TYR A 455 -12.67 -20.54 5.75
CA TYR A 455 -13.34 -21.54 6.59
C TYR A 455 -14.17 -20.88 7.69
N ALA A 456 -13.59 -19.93 8.44
CA ALA A 456 -14.29 -19.23 9.52
C ALA A 456 -15.54 -18.48 9.03
N ILE A 457 -15.47 -17.75 7.90
CA ILE A 457 -16.65 -17.04 7.38
C ILE A 457 -17.72 -18.00 6.84
N TYR A 458 -17.33 -19.06 6.12
CA TYR A 458 -18.27 -20.06 5.63
C TYR A 458 -18.96 -20.77 6.80
N PHE A 459 -18.22 -21.10 7.86
CA PHE A 459 -18.75 -21.74 9.05
C PHE A 459 -19.75 -20.85 9.81
N GLU A 460 -19.45 -19.56 9.99
CA GLU A 460 -20.37 -18.61 10.62
C GLU A 460 -21.65 -18.40 9.78
N CYS A 461 -21.51 -18.26 8.45
CA CYS A 461 -22.66 -18.20 7.54
C CYS A 461 -23.51 -19.47 7.59
N TYR A 462 -22.87 -20.65 7.60
CA TYR A 462 -23.53 -21.93 7.73
C TYR A 462 -24.30 -22.06 9.05
N THR A 463 -23.66 -21.70 10.16
CA THR A 463 -24.28 -21.75 11.49
C THR A 463 -25.54 -20.88 11.51
N LEU A 464 -25.47 -19.65 10.96
CA LEU A 464 -26.61 -18.76 10.84
C LEU A 464 -27.73 -19.35 9.97
N VAL A 465 -27.39 -19.90 8.80
CA VAL A 465 -28.35 -20.53 7.86
C VAL A 465 -29.01 -21.76 8.48
N LYS A 466 -28.23 -22.64 9.12
CA LYS A 466 -28.72 -23.83 9.82
C LYS A 466 -29.63 -23.45 10.98
N ASN A 467 -29.30 -22.39 11.72
CA ASN A 467 -30.12 -21.92 12.83
C ASN A 467 -31.49 -21.38 12.38
N ILE A 468 -31.58 -20.77 11.20
CA ILE A 468 -32.83 -20.16 10.71
C ILE A 468 -33.66 -21.15 9.87
N LEU A 469 -33.01 -21.99 9.06
CA LEU A 469 -33.66 -22.88 8.08
C LEU A 469 -33.60 -24.36 8.46
N GLY A 470 -32.86 -24.71 9.52
CA GLY A 470 -32.77 -26.07 10.03
C GLY A 470 -34.09 -26.58 10.62
N VAL A 471 -34.11 -27.87 10.93
CA VAL A 471 -35.27 -28.55 11.54
C VAL A 471 -35.24 -28.45 13.07
N GLU A 472 -34.09 -28.10 13.64
CA GLU A 472 -33.88 -28.01 15.09
C GLU A 472 -34.56 -26.76 15.67
N TYR A 473 -35.30 -26.94 16.76
CA TYR A 473 -36.08 -25.88 17.40
C TYR A 473 -35.17 -24.89 18.12
N ASN A 474 -35.03 -23.69 17.58
CA ASN A 474 -34.17 -22.67 18.17
C ASN A 474 -34.86 -21.84 19.26
N ARG A 475 -34.10 -21.53 20.34
CA ARG A 475 -34.56 -20.65 21.43
C ARG A 475 -34.56 -19.17 21.04
N GLU A 476 -33.79 -18.79 20.01
CA GLU A 476 -33.69 -17.42 19.50
C GLU A 476 -34.65 -17.18 18.33
N LYS A 477 -35.46 -16.11 18.38
CA LYS A 477 -36.43 -15.72 17.34
C LYS A 477 -35.75 -15.01 16.17
N LEU A 478 -34.84 -15.67 15.46
CA LEU A 478 -34.29 -15.16 14.20
C LEU A 478 -35.26 -15.47 13.05
N SER A 479 -35.39 -14.55 12.10
CA SER A 479 -36.25 -14.70 10.91
C SER A 479 -35.41 -14.84 9.64
N TRP A 480 -36.04 -15.21 8.53
CA TRP A 480 -35.36 -15.26 7.22
C TRP A 480 -34.77 -13.91 6.79
N GLU A 481 -35.29 -12.79 7.31
CA GLU A 481 -34.79 -11.44 7.00
C GLU A 481 -33.34 -11.27 7.47
N ASN A 482 -32.92 -12.02 8.50
CA ASN A 482 -31.55 -12.06 8.97
C ASN A 482 -30.57 -12.70 7.96
N LEU A 483 -31.09 -13.42 6.96
CA LEU A 483 -30.31 -13.99 5.85
C LEU A 483 -30.28 -13.08 4.62
N ALA A 484 -30.86 -11.88 4.66
CA ALA A 484 -31.03 -11.03 3.49
C ALA A 484 -29.71 -10.73 2.74
N PHE A 485 -28.59 -10.58 3.46
CA PHE A 485 -27.27 -10.35 2.85
C PHE A 485 -26.74 -11.56 2.05
N LEU A 486 -27.17 -12.78 2.38
CA LEU A 486 -26.87 -13.99 1.61
C LEU A 486 -27.78 -14.12 0.38
N PHE A 487 -28.92 -13.42 0.35
CA PHE A 487 -29.80 -13.33 -0.81
C PHE A 487 -29.42 -12.18 -1.77
N GLU A 488 -28.14 -11.81 -1.78
CA GLU A 488 -27.56 -11.02 -2.86
C GLU A 488 -26.98 -11.93 -3.94
N SER A 489 -27.34 -11.66 -5.20
CA SER A 489 -26.96 -12.54 -6.32
C SER A 489 -25.45 -12.74 -6.46
N SER A 490 -24.66 -11.71 -6.15
CA SER A 490 -23.19 -11.79 -6.15
C SER A 490 -22.65 -12.72 -5.07
N VAL A 491 -23.23 -12.70 -3.87
CA VAL A 491 -22.85 -13.55 -2.74
C VAL A 491 -23.19 -15.01 -3.03
N LEU A 492 -24.39 -15.28 -3.57
CA LEU A 492 -24.76 -16.63 -3.98
C LEU A 492 -23.84 -17.16 -5.09
N ILE A 493 -23.54 -16.34 -6.10
CA ILE A 493 -22.61 -16.75 -7.17
C ILE A 493 -21.23 -17.09 -6.60
N GLU A 494 -20.74 -16.36 -5.59
CA GLU A 494 -19.47 -16.65 -4.91
C GLU A 494 -19.52 -18.02 -4.20
N ILE A 495 -20.56 -18.26 -3.40
CA ILE A 495 -20.75 -19.53 -2.68
C ILE A 495 -20.87 -20.71 -3.65
N ILE A 496 -21.65 -20.54 -4.74
CA ILE A 496 -21.86 -21.57 -5.76
C ILE A 496 -20.59 -21.83 -6.57
N SER A 497 -19.88 -20.78 -6.98
CA SER A 497 -18.81 -20.88 -7.97
C SER A 497 -17.46 -21.23 -7.37
N TYR A 498 -17.21 -20.85 -6.11
CA TYR A 498 -15.91 -21.04 -5.42
C TYR A 498 -16.03 -21.77 -4.09
N GLY A 499 -17.14 -21.64 -3.37
CA GLY A 499 -17.38 -22.39 -2.12
C GLY A 499 -17.67 -23.87 -2.38
N ALA A 500 -18.73 -24.17 -3.13
CA ALA A 500 -19.14 -25.54 -3.46
C ALA A 500 -18.18 -26.26 -4.45
N THR A 501 -17.17 -25.57 -4.96
CA THR A 501 -16.11 -26.11 -5.82
C THR A 501 -14.72 -25.98 -5.20
N HIS A 502 -14.64 -25.59 -3.91
CA HIS A 502 -13.39 -25.33 -3.23
C HIS A 502 -12.51 -26.59 -3.15
N ASP A 503 -11.18 -26.39 -3.19
CA ASP A 503 -10.21 -27.48 -3.09
C ASP A 503 -10.20 -28.10 -1.68
N ASP A 504 -10.40 -27.27 -0.64
CA ASP A 504 -10.64 -27.72 0.73
C ASP A 504 -12.03 -28.37 0.86
N LYS A 505 -12.03 -29.66 1.24
CA LYS A 505 -13.23 -30.48 1.37
C LYS A 505 -14.21 -29.94 2.41
N THR A 506 -13.73 -29.38 3.53
CA THR A 506 -14.59 -28.88 4.62
C THR A 506 -15.37 -27.64 4.18
N ILE A 507 -14.68 -26.68 3.54
CA ILE A 507 -15.32 -25.48 2.98
C ILE A 507 -16.35 -25.86 1.93
N LYS A 508 -16.01 -26.84 1.08
CA LYS A 508 -16.92 -27.37 0.08
C LYS A 508 -18.20 -27.95 0.69
N GLU A 509 -18.07 -28.85 1.66
CA GLU A 509 -19.21 -29.49 2.33
C GLU A 509 -20.11 -28.44 3.02
N ILE A 510 -19.51 -27.51 3.77
CA ILE A 510 -20.24 -26.41 4.42
C ILE A 510 -20.99 -25.55 3.40
N SER A 511 -20.35 -25.22 2.27
CA SER A 511 -20.96 -24.43 1.19
C SER A 511 -22.12 -25.17 0.53
N GLU A 512 -21.98 -26.47 0.28
CA GLU A 512 -23.05 -27.31 -0.27
C GLU A 512 -24.24 -27.37 0.71
N GLU A 513 -24.00 -27.50 2.00
CA GLU A 513 -25.07 -27.51 3.01
C GLU A 513 -25.79 -26.15 3.12
N ILE A 514 -25.07 -25.02 3.06
CA ILE A 514 -25.68 -23.68 2.97
C ILE A 514 -26.69 -23.63 1.82
N LEU A 515 -26.27 -24.08 0.63
CA LEU A 515 -27.12 -24.06 -0.56
C LEU A 515 -28.31 -25.02 -0.40
N VAL A 516 -28.11 -26.21 0.18
CA VAL A 516 -29.21 -27.17 0.42
C VAL A 516 -30.25 -26.59 1.39
N TYR A 517 -29.82 -25.94 2.48
CA TYR A 517 -30.74 -25.29 3.41
C TYR A 517 -31.53 -24.16 2.74
N ILE A 518 -30.87 -23.31 1.95
CA ILE A 518 -31.54 -22.25 1.19
C ILE A 518 -32.58 -22.84 0.23
N LEU A 519 -32.23 -23.89 -0.53
CA LEU A 519 -33.11 -24.51 -1.51
C LEU A 519 -34.28 -25.29 -0.90
N LYS A 520 -34.14 -25.81 0.33
CA LYS A 520 -35.20 -26.54 1.05
C LYS A 520 -35.99 -25.66 2.02
N GLY A 521 -35.54 -24.44 2.30
CA GLY A 521 -36.04 -23.58 3.37
C GLY A 521 -37.40 -22.89 3.14
N ARG A 522 -38.20 -23.31 2.15
CA ARG A 522 -39.48 -22.65 1.82
C ARG A 522 -40.42 -22.56 3.03
N LEU A 523 -40.51 -23.63 3.82
CA LEU A 523 -41.42 -23.67 4.98
C LEU A 523 -40.97 -22.67 6.05
N GLN A 524 -39.68 -22.62 6.35
CA GLN A 524 -39.10 -21.76 7.38
C GLN A 524 -39.11 -20.28 6.99
N MET A 525 -38.92 -19.97 5.69
CA MET A 525 -38.92 -18.59 5.20
C MET A 525 -40.32 -17.99 5.01
N GLY A 526 -41.35 -18.83 4.88
CA GLY A 526 -42.65 -18.40 4.39
C GLY A 526 -42.60 -17.86 2.95
N GLU A 527 -43.73 -17.37 2.45
CA GLU A 527 -43.84 -16.96 1.03
C GLU A 527 -42.93 -15.78 0.67
N ASN A 528 -42.86 -14.75 1.52
CA ASN A 528 -42.10 -13.53 1.24
C ASN A 528 -40.58 -13.78 1.24
N GLY A 529 -40.08 -14.55 2.22
CA GLY A 529 -38.66 -14.90 2.27
C GLY A 529 -38.27 -15.84 1.13
N TRP A 530 -39.14 -16.80 0.81
CA TRP A 530 -38.94 -17.67 -0.35
C TRP A 530 -38.85 -16.85 -1.64
N LEU A 531 -39.79 -15.93 -1.87
CA LEU A 531 -39.77 -14.98 -2.99
C LEU A 531 -38.44 -14.25 -3.14
N LYS A 532 -37.92 -13.69 -2.05
CA LYS A 532 -36.66 -12.96 -2.06
C LYS A 532 -35.47 -13.87 -2.39
N SER A 533 -35.44 -15.09 -1.82
CA SER A 533 -34.41 -16.07 -2.14
C SER A 533 -34.43 -16.47 -3.62
N LEU A 534 -35.63 -16.61 -4.21
CA LEU A 534 -35.80 -16.94 -5.62
C LEU A 534 -35.31 -15.83 -6.55
N GLU A 535 -35.58 -14.56 -6.21
CA GLU A 535 -35.06 -13.40 -6.95
C GLU A 535 -33.52 -13.41 -7.00
N ALA A 536 -32.89 -13.78 -5.89
CA ALA A 536 -31.43 -13.88 -5.77
C ALA A 536 -30.84 -15.08 -6.52
N ILE A 537 -31.53 -16.22 -6.52
CA ILE A 537 -31.10 -17.47 -7.17
C ILE A 537 -31.19 -17.35 -8.70
N VAL A 538 -32.18 -16.63 -9.25
CA VAL A 538 -32.43 -16.56 -10.69
C VAL A 538 -31.19 -16.19 -11.52
N PRO A 539 -30.44 -15.13 -11.21
CA PRO A 539 -29.19 -14.80 -11.90
C PRO A 539 -28.08 -15.85 -11.69
N ALA A 540 -28.12 -16.60 -10.58
CA ALA A 540 -27.14 -17.62 -10.22
C ALA A 540 -27.46 -19.01 -10.80
N LEU A 541 -28.65 -19.23 -11.39
CA LEU A 541 -29.09 -20.53 -11.92
C LEU A 541 -28.09 -21.21 -12.88
N PRO A 542 -27.47 -20.53 -13.86
CA PRO A 542 -26.52 -21.18 -14.76
C PRO A 542 -25.32 -21.81 -14.01
N PHE A 543 -24.90 -21.18 -12.92
CA PHE A 543 -23.81 -21.64 -12.05
C PHE A 543 -24.30 -22.77 -11.14
N LEU A 544 -25.48 -22.62 -10.55
CA LEU A 544 -26.06 -23.63 -9.65
C LEU A 544 -26.29 -24.96 -10.38
N GLN A 545 -26.72 -24.92 -11.64
CA GLN A 545 -26.93 -26.10 -12.47
C GLN A 545 -25.67 -26.93 -12.72
N CYS A 546 -24.48 -26.35 -12.60
CA CYS A 546 -23.22 -27.06 -12.72
C CYS A 546 -22.99 -28.09 -11.59
N HIS A 547 -23.80 -28.02 -10.53
CA HIS A 547 -23.77 -28.95 -9.38
C HIS A 547 -24.82 -30.05 -9.46
N ALA A 548 -25.59 -30.15 -10.56
CA ALA A 548 -26.59 -31.20 -10.72
C ALA A 548 -25.93 -32.59 -10.77
N HIS A 549 -26.33 -33.46 -9.85
CA HIS A 549 -25.81 -34.82 -9.74
C HIS A 549 -26.78 -35.71 -8.95
N PRO A 550 -27.07 -36.95 -9.38
CA PRO A 550 -28.06 -37.81 -8.74
C PRO A 550 -27.62 -38.32 -7.36
N SER A 551 -26.31 -38.47 -7.10
CA SER A 551 -25.81 -38.99 -5.82
C SER A 551 -25.67 -37.95 -4.70
N THR A 552 -25.65 -36.66 -5.03
CA THR A 552 -25.43 -35.59 -4.04
C THR A 552 -26.73 -34.93 -3.65
N THR A 553 -26.87 -34.54 -2.38
CA THR A 553 -28.06 -33.85 -1.87
C THR A 553 -28.29 -32.50 -2.56
N LEU A 554 -27.23 -31.71 -2.75
CA LEU A 554 -27.28 -30.46 -3.51
C LEU A 554 -27.73 -30.73 -4.95
N GLY A 555 -27.08 -31.67 -5.64
CA GLY A 555 -27.42 -32.01 -7.02
C GLY A 555 -28.87 -32.44 -7.21
N GLN A 556 -29.41 -33.26 -6.31
CA GLN A 556 -30.82 -33.64 -6.33
C GLN A 556 -31.74 -32.44 -6.12
N CYS A 557 -31.40 -31.52 -5.20
CA CYS A 557 -32.14 -30.27 -5.03
C CYS A 557 -32.13 -29.41 -6.29
N VAL A 558 -30.97 -29.26 -6.93
CA VAL A 558 -30.81 -28.49 -8.17
C VAL A 558 -31.66 -29.07 -9.29
N THR A 559 -31.65 -30.39 -9.48
CA THR A 559 -32.46 -31.06 -10.52
C THR A 559 -33.95 -30.88 -10.27
N LYS A 560 -34.41 -30.93 -9.00
CA LYS A 560 -35.81 -30.76 -8.61
C LYS A 560 -36.36 -29.35 -8.85
N ILE A 561 -35.53 -28.30 -8.82
CA ILE A 561 -35.97 -26.92 -9.09
C ILE A 561 -36.55 -26.78 -10.51
N PHE A 562 -36.06 -27.61 -11.44
CA PHE A 562 -36.49 -27.60 -12.84
C PHE A 562 -37.48 -28.73 -13.16
N ASP A 563 -38.02 -29.38 -12.14
CA ASP A 563 -39.10 -30.34 -12.29
C ASP A 563 -40.43 -29.61 -12.56
N PRO A 564 -41.13 -29.91 -13.67
CA PRO A 564 -42.41 -29.31 -13.97
C PRO A 564 -43.48 -29.51 -12.88
N ASP A 565 -43.50 -30.66 -12.21
CA ASP A 565 -44.53 -30.99 -11.20
C ASP A 565 -44.26 -30.25 -9.88
N VAL A 566 -42.98 -30.05 -9.54
CA VAL A 566 -42.57 -29.20 -8.40
C VAL A 566 -42.86 -27.73 -8.72
N SER A 567 -42.68 -27.29 -9.97
CA SER A 567 -43.01 -25.93 -10.39
C SER A 567 -44.51 -25.62 -10.28
N SER A 568 -45.40 -26.62 -10.45
CA SER A 568 -46.84 -26.48 -10.23
C SER A 568 -47.25 -26.49 -8.75
N ASN A 569 -46.57 -27.28 -7.90
CA ASN A 569 -46.81 -27.32 -6.45
C ASN A 569 -46.37 -26.03 -5.73
N ILE A 570 -45.64 -25.15 -6.41
CA ILE A 570 -45.28 -23.83 -5.91
C ILE A 570 -46.48 -22.84 -5.89
N GLN A 571 -47.67 -23.26 -6.38
CA GLN A 571 -48.90 -22.46 -6.56
C GLN A 571 -48.67 -21.18 -7.36
N LEU A 572 -48.86 -21.27 -8.68
CA LEU A 572 -49.28 -20.13 -9.48
C LEU A 572 -50.31 -20.54 -10.54
N PRO A 573 -51.28 -19.67 -10.85
CA PRO A 573 -52.34 -19.97 -11.79
C PRO A 573 -51.82 -20.00 -13.22
N TYR A 574 -52.22 -21.05 -13.92
CA TYR A 574 -52.10 -21.21 -15.37
C TYR A 574 -52.94 -20.12 -16.06
N ILE A 575 -52.34 -19.22 -16.82
CA ILE A 575 -53.09 -18.39 -17.78
C ILE A 575 -52.34 -18.34 -19.11
N GLU A 576 -52.90 -19.02 -20.10
CA GLU A 576 -53.11 -18.46 -21.44
C GLU A 576 -54.56 -18.73 -21.86
N VAL A 577 -55.39 -17.69 -21.67
CA VAL A 577 -56.58 -17.21 -22.42
C VAL A 577 -57.37 -18.22 -23.28
N VAL A 578 -58.67 -18.42 -22.97
CA VAL A 578 -59.84 -18.38 -23.90
C VAL A 578 -61.18 -18.22 -23.12
N TYR A 579 -61.98 -17.18 -23.48
CA TYR A 579 -63.41 -16.80 -23.26
C TYR A 579 -64.11 -16.87 -21.86
N ASP A 580 -64.48 -15.71 -21.27
CA ASP A 580 -65.86 -15.16 -21.26
C ASP A 580 -66.01 -13.88 -20.41
N LEU A 581 -66.87 -12.97 -20.88
CA LEU A 581 -66.86 -11.52 -20.57
C LEU A 581 -67.56 -11.07 -19.27
N LEU A 582 -68.00 -11.97 -18.38
CA LEU A 582 -68.68 -11.56 -17.13
C LEU A 582 -67.84 -11.71 -15.85
N LEU A 583 -66.72 -12.44 -15.92
CA LEU A 583 -65.84 -12.67 -14.78
C LEU A 583 -64.75 -11.58 -14.66
N TYR A 584 -64.49 -10.80 -15.72
CA TYR A 584 -63.44 -9.78 -15.76
C TYR A 584 -63.71 -8.61 -14.80
N ALA A 585 -64.97 -8.20 -14.59
CA ALA A 585 -65.28 -7.10 -13.66
C ALA A 585 -65.16 -7.51 -12.18
N ILE A 586 -65.51 -8.76 -11.84
CA ILE A 586 -65.42 -9.31 -10.47
C ILE A 586 -63.98 -9.75 -10.17
N LEU A 587 -63.26 -10.31 -11.15
CA LEU A 587 -61.83 -10.59 -11.01
C LEU A 587 -61.00 -9.31 -11.01
N CYS A 588 -61.35 -8.23 -11.70
CA CYS A 588 -60.65 -6.95 -11.59
C CYS A 588 -60.83 -6.29 -10.22
N TYR A 589 -61.99 -6.48 -9.56
CA TYR A 589 -62.21 -5.99 -8.20
C TYR A 589 -61.46 -6.84 -7.14
N ILE A 590 -61.36 -8.16 -7.36
CA ILE A 590 -60.56 -9.07 -6.52
C ILE A 590 -59.04 -8.94 -6.81
N PHE A 591 -58.63 -8.68 -8.05
CA PHE A 591 -57.23 -8.39 -8.45
C PHE A 591 -56.72 -7.05 -7.91
N TYR A 592 -57.61 -6.08 -7.67
CA TYR A 592 -57.23 -4.81 -7.06
C TYR A 592 -56.87 -4.95 -5.58
N ILE A 593 -57.34 -6.01 -4.91
CA ILE A 593 -57.09 -6.28 -3.48
C ILE A 593 -55.93 -7.27 -3.26
N CYS A 594 -55.65 -8.19 -4.19
CA CYS A 594 -54.54 -9.16 -4.08
C CYS A 594 -53.27 -8.73 -4.84
N LYS A 595 -52.54 -7.77 -4.27
CA LYS A 595 -51.20 -7.36 -4.72
C LYS A 595 -50.12 -8.26 -4.10
N SER A 596 -50.00 -9.53 -4.51
CA SER A 596 -48.89 -10.41 -4.11
C SER A 596 -48.10 -10.97 -5.30
N SER A 597 -47.06 -10.21 -5.64
CA SER A 597 -45.79 -10.57 -6.29
C SER A 597 -45.77 -11.10 -7.74
N ASN A 598 -45.25 -10.25 -8.63
CA ASN A 598 -44.81 -10.60 -9.99
C ASN A 598 -43.57 -11.53 -10.04
N SER A 599 -42.99 -11.88 -8.89
CA SER A 599 -41.65 -12.52 -8.81
C SER A 599 -41.68 -14.05 -8.79
N ILE A 600 -42.68 -14.71 -8.17
CA ILE A 600 -42.88 -16.18 -8.38
C ILE A 600 -43.26 -16.44 -9.84
N LYS A 601 -44.05 -15.55 -10.48
CA LYS A 601 -44.37 -15.62 -11.93
C LYS A 601 -43.10 -15.56 -12.77
N LYS A 602 -42.07 -14.86 -12.31
CA LYS A 602 -40.76 -14.76 -12.98
C LYS A 602 -39.91 -16.01 -12.80
N MET A 603 -39.86 -16.68 -11.65
CA MET A 603 -38.98 -17.85 -11.47
C MET A 603 -39.56 -19.16 -12.03
N CYS A 604 -40.84 -19.43 -11.78
CA CYS A 604 -41.55 -20.60 -12.31
C CYS A 604 -42.19 -20.35 -13.69
N SER A 605 -41.75 -19.31 -14.40
CA SER A 605 -42.15 -19.14 -15.80
C SER A 605 -41.69 -20.36 -16.59
N PHE A 606 -42.58 -20.92 -17.41
CA PHE A 606 -42.28 -22.00 -18.35
C PHE A 606 -40.93 -21.81 -19.04
N LYS A 607 -40.59 -20.56 -19.40
CA LYS A 607 -39.29 -20.14 -19.95
C LYS A 607 -38.06 -20.60 -19.17
N LYS A 608 -38.03 -20.41 -17.85
CA LYS A 608 -36.85 -20.72 -17.03
C LYS A 608 -36.72 -22.22 -16.76
N VAL A 609 -37.83 -22.89 -16.50
CA VAL A 609 -37.89 -24.36 -16.38
C VAL A 609 -37.41 -25.01 -17.69
N PHE A 610 -37.88 -24.51 -18.83
CA PHE A 610 -37.48 -24.96 -20.15
C PHE A 610 -35.99 -24.73 -20.41
N LYS A 611 -35.48 -23.51 -20.22
CA LYS A 611 -34.03 -23.20 -20.33
C LYS A 611 -33.18 -24.07 -19.39
N GLY A 612 -33.67 -24.34 -18.20
CA GLY A 612 -32.99 -25.16 -17.21
C GLY A 612 -32.78 -26.59 -17.71
N ASN A 613 -33.86 -27.25 -18.13
CA ASN A 613 -33.78 -28.61 -18.70
C ASN A 613 -32.95 -28.65 -20.00
N LEU A 614 -33.01 -27.60 -20.84
CA LEU A 614 -32.13 -27.51 -22.01
C LEU A 614 -30.64 -27.43 -21.64
N ARG A 615 -30.27 -26.76 -20.54
CA ARG A 615 -28.87 -26.74 -20.05
C ARG A 615 -28.43 -28.11 -19.53
N PHE A 616 -29.34 -28.89 -18.94
CA PHE A 616 -29.02 -30.24 -18.47
C PHE A 616 -28.63 -31.19 -19.59
N LEU A 617 -29.01 -30.94 -20.85
CA LEU A 617 -28.51 -31.70 -22.01
C LEU A 617 -26.97 -31.65 -22.17
N PHE A 618 -26.31 -30.65 -21.57
CA PHE A 618 -24.85 -30.54 -21.55
C PHE A 618 -24.23 -31.15 -20.27
N SER A 619 -25.02 -31.80 -19.41
CA SER A 619 -24.53 -32.44 -18.19
C SER A 619 -23.59 -33.62 -18.52
N PRO A 620 -22.49 -33.81 -17.76
CA PRO A 620 -21.64 -34.98 -17.93
C PRO A 620 -22.34 -36.28 -17.51
N ASN A 621 -23.28 -36.21 -16.57
CA ASN A 621 -24.03 -37.36 -16.05
C ASN A 621 -25.24 -37.69 -16.95
N GLU A 622 -25.40 -38.97 -17.31
CA GLU A 622 -26.44 -39.46 -18.22
C GLU A 622 -27.84 -39.43 -17.64
N ASP A 623 -28.02 -39.86 -16.39
CA ASP A 623 -29.31 -39.87 -15.70
C ASP A 623 -29.97 -38.47 -15.70
N ILE A 624 -29.15 -37.43 -15.46
CA ILE A 624 -29.59 -36.03 -15.50
C ILE A 624 -30.07 -35.63 -16.91
N ARG A 625 -29.40 -36.12 -17.96
CA ARG A 625 -29.79 -35.83 -19.34
C ARG A 625 -31.07 -36.55 -19.72
N ASP A 626 -31.22 -37.81 -19.33
CA ASP A 626 -32.43 -38.61 -19.59
C ASP A 626 -33.65 -37.97 -18.92
N GLU A 627 -33.53 -37.60 -17.64
CA GLU A 627 -34.58 -36.91 -16.91
C GLU A 627 -34.94 -35.57 -17.57
N ALA A 628 -33.94 -34.81 -18.01
CA ALA A 628 -34.16 -33.56 -18.74
C ALA A 628 -34.87 -33.77 -20.08
N VAL A 629 -34.53 -34.83 -20.84
CA VAL A 629 -35.22 -35.18 -22.09
C VAL A 629 -36.69 -35.50 -21.83
N CYS A 630 -36.99 -36.34 -20.83
CA CYS A 630 -38.38 -36.64 -20.46
C CYS A 630 -39.18 -35.38 -20.13
N ARG A 631 -38.60 -34.48 -19.33
CA ARG A 631 -39.21 -33.19 -18.97
C ARG A 631 -39.37 -32.27 -20.19
N LEU A 632 -38.40 -32.23 -21.10
CA LEU A 632 -38.48 -31.44 -22.33
C LEU A 632 -39.58 -31.95 -23.27
N ILE A 633 -39.72 -33.27 -23.45
CA ILE A 633 -40.81 -33.86 -24.25
C ILE A 633 -42.16 -33.45 -23.67
N TRP A 634 -42.32 -33.54 -22.34
CA TRP A 634 -43.53 -33.07 -21.66
C TRP A 634 -43.78 -31.57 -21.86
N LEU A 635 -42.75 -30.72 -21.68
CA LEU A 635 -42.84 -29.27 -21.85
C LEU A 635 -43.21 -28.88 -23.30
N LEU A 636 -42.63 -29.57 -24.29
CA LEU A 636 -43.00 -29.41 -25.69
C LEU A 636 -44.46 -29.81 -25.95
N GLY A 637 -44.97 -30.82 -25.25
CA GLY A 637 -46.39 -31.22 -25.29
C GLY A 637 -47.35 -30.13 -24.78
N LYS A 638 -46.88 -29.22 -23.93
CA LYS A 638 -47.66 -28.07 -23.41
C LYS A 638 -47.61 -26.84 -24.30
N GLU A 639 -46.81 -26.86 -25.35
CA GLU A 639 -46.75 -25.73 -26.28
C GLU A 639 -48.04 -25.58 -27.09
N LYS A 640 -48.39 -24.33 -27.43
CA LYS A 640 -49.50 -24.02 -28.33
C LYS A 640 -49.35 -24.76 -29.66
N ASP A 641 -50.45 -25.38 -30.10
CA ASP A 641 -50.52 -26.17 -31.34
C ASP A 641 -49.49 -27.33 -31.41
N SER A 642 -48.98 -27.84 -30.28
CA SER A 642 -47.93 -28.88 -30.25
C SER A 642 -48.27 -30.13 -31.07
N VAL A 643 -49.54 -30.55 -31.09
CA VAL A 643 -50.01 -31.72 -31.88
C VAL A 643 -49.82 -31.54 -33.39
N LYS A 644 -49.76 -30.29 -33.87
CA LYS A 644 -49.54 -29.95 -35.29
C LYS A 644 -48.05 -29.82 -35.61
N LYS A 645 -47.16 -29.91 -34.63
CA LYS A 645 -45.71 -29.69 -34.81
C LYS A 645 -44.94 -31.00 -34.90
N LEU A 646 -43.84 -30.96 -35.64
CA LEU A 646 -42.88 -32.04 -35.81
C LEU A 646 -41.70 -31.88 -34.83
N PRO A 647 -41.14 -32.96 -34.27
CA PRO A 647 -41.59 -34.35 -34.42
C PRO A 647 -42.85 -34.62 -33.59
N ARG A 648 -43.66 -35.61 -34.02
CA ARG A 648 -44.75 -36.10 -33.17
C ARG A 648 -44.13 -36.71 -31.91
N LEU A 649 -44.53 -36.23 -30.73
CA LEU A 649 -43.88 -36.62 -29.48
C LEU A 649 -43.98 -38.13 -29.19
N SER A 650 -45.01 -38.81 -29.69
CA SER A 650 -45.16 -40.27 -29.62
C SER A 650 -44.21 -41.05 -30.52
N SER A 651 -43.46 -40.39 -31.41
CA SER A 651 -42.48 -41.03 -32.29
C SER A 651 -41.05 -41.00 -31.73
N LEU A 652 -40.86 -40.42 -30.55
CA LEU A 652 -39.54 -40.19 -29.94
C LEU A 652 -39.05 -41.34 -29.04
N HIS A 653 -39.77 -42.45 -28.99
CA HIS A 653 -39.37 -43.63 -28.22
C HIS A 653 -38.12 -44.28 -28.83
N ASP A 654 -37.25 -44.85 -27.98
CA ASP A 654 -36.05 -45.60 -28.35
C ASP A 654 -34.95 -44.84 -29.13
N LEU A 655 -34.99 -43.49 -29.14
CA LEU A 655 -33.93 -42.65 -29.71
C LEU A 655 -32.91 -42.21 -28.65
N PRO A 656 -31.60 -42.10 -28.98
CA PRO A 656 -30.55 -41.69 -28.03
C PRO A 656 -30.52 -40.16 -27.78
N LEU A 657 -31.68 -39.59 -27.45
CA LEU A 657 -31.91 -38.14 -27.37
C LEU A 657 -31.05 -37.44 -26.30
N SER A 658 -30.71 -38.14 -25.22
CA SER A 658 -29.88 -37.61 -24.13
C SER A 658 -28.42 -37.43 -24.51
N SER A 659 -27.98 -38.02 -25.63
CA SER A 659 -26.60 -37.90 -26.12
C SER A 659 -26.41 -36.83 -27.20
N LEU A 660 -27.49 -36.20 -27.68
CA LEU A 660 -27.46 -35.30 -28.86
C LEU A 660 -26.51 -34.11 -28.74
N CYS A 661 -26.34 -33.59 -27.53
CA CYS A 661 -25.47 -32.44 -27.24
C CYS A 661 -24.07 -32.81 -26.74
N ILE A 662 -23.73 -34.10 -26.69
CA ILE A 662 -22.48 -34.61 -26.16
C ILE A 662 -21.55 -35.03 -27.30
N PHE A 663 -20.33 -34.50 -27.31
CA PHE A 663 -19.33 -34.75 -28.35
C PHE A 663 -18.01 -35.21 -27.74
N ASP A 664 -17.34 -36.19 -28.36
CA ASP A 664 -16.05 -36.73 -27.89
C ASP A 664 -14.91 -35.71 -28.00
N ARG A 665 -14.98 -34.82 -29.00
CA ARG A 665 -14.02 -33.73 -29.20
C ARG A 665 -14.75 -32.41 -29.37
N GLN A 666 -14.29 -31.39 -28.66
CA GLN A 666 -14.80 -30.04 -28.81
C GLN A 666 -14.46 -29.49 -30.20
N ILE A 667 -15.45 -28.88 -30.84
CA ILE A 667 -15.32 -28.38 -32.21
C ILE A 667 -14.76 -26.96 -32.19
N ILE A 668 -13.82 -26.69 -33.08
CA ILE A 668 -13.23 -25.36 -33.29
C ILE A 668 -14.09 -24.60 -34.31
N PHE A 669 -14.50 -23.38 -33.97
CA PHE A 669 -15.17 -22.50 -34.91
C PHE A 669 -14.20 -22.09 -36.03
N LYS A 670 -14.46 -22.54 -37.25
CA LYS A 670 -13.72 -22.08 -38.44
C LYS A 670 -14.27 -20.72 -38.86
N LYS A 671 -13.42 -19.70 -38.87
CA LYS A 671 -13.73 -18.43 -39.54
C LYS A 671 -13.40 -18.62 -41.02
N SER A 672 -14.41 -18.72 -41.88
CA SER A 672 -14.17 -18.74 -43.32
C SER A 672 -14.19 -17.31 -43.84
N GLU A 673 -13.09 -16.91 -44.47
CA GLU A 673 -12.98 -15.66 -45.21
C GLU A 673 -13.65 -15.86 -46.58
N GLY A 674 -14.96 -15.65 -46.63
CA GLY A 674 -15.70 -15.61 -47.89
C GLY A 674 -15.77 -14.17 -48.40
N ASN A 675 -15.23 -13.89 -49.58
CA ASN A 675 -15.44 -12.60 -50.27
C ASN A 675 -16.76 -12.64 -51.07
N TYR A 676 -17.89 -12.67 -50.37
CA TYR A 676 -19.21 -12.66 -51.01
C TYR A 676 -19.67 -11.24 -51.33
N GLN A 677 -20.19 -11.02 -52.54
CA GLN A 677 -20.75 -9.73 -52.93
C GLN A 677 -22.09 -9.47 -52.22
N ARG A 678 -22.28 -8.23 -51.74
CA ARG A 678 -23.52 -7.78 -51.07
C ARG A 678 -24.78 -8.00 -51.92
N SER A 679 -24.68 -7.75 -53.23
CA SER A 679 -25.78 -7.92 -54.20
C SER A 679 -26.34 -9.34 -54.23
N ASN A 680 -25.47 -10.35 -54.09
CA ASN A 680 -25.88 -11.75 -54.15
C ASN A 680 -26.78 -12.11 -52.94
N LEU A 681 -26.52 -11.52 -51.77
CA LEU A 681 -27.31 -11.81 -50.58
C LEU A 681 -28.72 -11.24 -50.73
N LEU A 682 -28.81 -10.02 -51.27
CA LEU A 682 -30.08 -9.34 -51.54
C LEU A 682 -30.91 -10.13 -52.54
N SER A 683 -30.32 -10.60 -53.65
CA SER A 683 -31.06 -11.39 -54.65
C SER A 683 -31.62 -12.70 -54.08
N VAL A 684 -30.89 -13.37 -53.18
CA VAL A 684 -31.37 -14.63 -52.57
C VAL A 684 -32.45 -14.35 -51.51
N LEU A 685 -32.35 -13.23 -50.77
CA LEU A 685 -33.38 -12.77 -49.84
C LEU A 685 -34.67 -12.36 -50.55
N GLU A 686 -34.58 -11.64 -51.67
CA GLU A 686 -35.71 -11.27 -52.52
C GLU A 686 -36.44 -12.52 -53.01
N MET A 687 -35.70 -13.51 -53.54
CA MET A 687 -36.30 -14.77 -53.98
C MET A 687 -36.99 -15.54 -52.85
N LEU A 688 -36.46 -15.53 -51.62
CA LEU A 688 -37.13 -16.17 -50.49
C LEU A 688 -38.42 -15.48 -50.03
N ASN A 689 -38.55 -14.18 -50.31
CA ASN A 689 -39.74 -13.39 -50.02
C ASN A 689 -40.84 -13.55 -51.08
N GLU A 690 -40.53 -14.06 -52.27
CA GLU A 690 -41.53 -14.25 -53.31
C GLU A 690 -42.59 -15.30 -52.91
N PRO A 691 -43.89 -15.02 -53.15
CA PRO A 691 -44.96 -15.98 -52.91
C PRO A 691 -44.89 -17.13 -53.93
N ASN A 692 -45.25 -18.35 -53.50
CA ASN A 692 -45.36 -19.56 -54.34
C ASN A 692 -44.06 -20.13 -54.92
N VAL A 693 -42.90 -19.87 -54.31
CA VAL A 693 -41.64 -20.53 -54.67
C VAL A 693 -41.68 -22.00 -54.24
N ASP A 694 -41.22 -22.90 -55.12
CA ASP A 694 -41.14 -24.34 -54.85
C ASP A 694 -40.34 -24.63 -53.56
N PRO A 695 -40.82 -25.51 -52.66
CA PRO A 695 -40.16 -25.81 -51.39
C PRO A 695 -38.69 -26.25 -51.53
N LYS A 696 -38.31 -26.94 -52.62
CA LYS A 696 -36.91 -27.33 -52.87
C LYS A 696 -36.05 -26.12 -53.20
N ILE A 697 -36.58 -25.16 -53.97
CA ILE A 697 -35.89 -23.92 -54.31
C ILE A 697 -35.71 -23.07 -53.04
N ARG A 698 -36.74 -22.97 -52.19
CA ARG A 698 -36.66 -22.28 -50.89
C ARG A 698 -35.57 -22.89 -49.99
N LYS A 699 -35.49 -24.22 -49.90
CA LYS A 699 -34.42 -24.92 -49.18
C LYS A 699 -33.04 -24.60 -49.78
N SER A 700 -32.90 -24.63 -51.10
CA SER A 700 -31.64 -24.28 -51.77
C SER A 700 -31.21 -22.85 -51.46
N ALA A 701 -32.16 -21.90 -51.42
CA ALA A 701 -31.90 -20.52 -51.03
C ALA A 701 -31.36 -20.41 -49.60
N LEU A 702 -31.96 -21.13 -48.65
CA LEU A 702 -31.51 -21.16 -47.25
C LEU A 702 -30.08 -21.73 -47.13
N VAL A 703 -29.74 -22.77 -47.91
CA VAL A 703 -28.38 -23.30 -47.97
C VAL A 703 -27.40 -22.28 -48.55
N GLN A 704 -27.79 -21.52 -49.58
CA GLN A 704 -26.95 -20.43 -50.10
C GLN A 704 -26.73 -19.35 -49.04
N ILE A 705 -27.78 -18.92 -48.34
CA ILE A 705 -27.65 -17.94 -47.25
C ILE A 705 -26.76 -18.47 -46.12
N SER A 706 -26.90 -19.73 -45.72
CA SER A 706 -26.07 -20.30 -44.65
C SER A 706 -24.59 -20.32 -44.99
N VAL A 707 -24.25 -20.52 -46.27
CA VAL A 707 -22.88 -20.44 -46.80
C VAL A 707 -22.41 -18.98 -46.89
N MET A 708 -23.24 -18.07 -47.38
CA MET A 708 -22.87 -16.65 -47.52
C MET A 708 -22.65 -15.97 -46.17
N LEU A 709 -23.49 -16.29 -45.17
CA LEU A 709 -23.34 -15.79 -43.80
C LEU A 709 -22.21 -16.48 -43.03
N THR A 710 -21.37 -17.27 -43.68
CA THR A 710 -20.08 -17.59 -43.07
C THR A 710 -19.15 -16.36 -43.08
N ASP A 711 -19.38 -15.41 -43.99
CA ASP A 711 -18.77 -14.08 -43.96
C ASP A 711 -19.51 -13.16 -42.97
N SER A 712 -18.86 -12.91 -41.83
CA SER A 712 -19.36 -12.00 -40.79
C SER A 712 -19.60 -10.56 -41.26
N SER A 713 -18.98 -10.12 -42.37
CA SER A 713 -19.20 -8.79 -42.92
C SER A 713 -20.62 -8.57 -43.44
N LEU A 714 -21.30 -9.67 -43.82
CA LEU A 714 -22.67 -9.67 -44.34
C LEU A 714 -23.74 -9.75 -43.24
N HIS A 715 -23.38 -10.06 -41.99
CA HIS A 715 -24.34 -10.26 -40.91
C HIS A 715 -25.19 -9.01 -40.63
N LYS A 716 -24.56 -7.83 -40.60
CA LYS A 716 -25.28 -6.57 -40.39
C LYS A 716 -26.24 -6.27 -41.54
N LEU A 717 -25.81 -6.49 -42.78
CA LEU A 717 -26.65 -6.31 -43.97
C LEU A 717 -27.86 -7.25 -43.93
N PHE A 718 -27.64 -8.52 -43.60
CA PHE A 718 -28.72 -9.49 -43.45
C PHE A 718 -29.79 -9.06 -42.43
N ILE A 719 -29.34 -8.49 -41.31
CA ILE A 719 -30.24 -8.02 -40.24
C ILE A 719 -31.01 -6.77 -40.69
N THR A 720 -30.37 -5.82 -41.39
CA THR A 720 -31.03 -4.59 -41.85
C THR A 720 -32.11 -4.86 -42.89
N GLU A 721 -31.95 -5.91 -43.71
CA GLU A 721 -32.91 -6.31 -44.74
C GLU A 721 -34.04 -7.21 -44.22
N ASN A 722 -34.35 -7.16 -42.92
CA ASN A 722 -35.35 -8.01 -42.27
C ASN A 722 -35.14 -9.52 -42.47
N GLY A 723 -33.92 -9.97 -42.78
CA GLY A 723 -33.62 -11.38 -42.99
C GLY A 723 -33.92 -12.25 -41.77
N LEU A 724 -33.72 -11.72 -40.55
CA LEU A 724 -33.97 -12.46 -39.31
C LEU A 724 -35.46 -12.82 -39.14
N SER A 725 -36.38 -11.87 -39.37
CA SER A 725 -37.82 -12.13 -39.19
C SER A 725 -38.31 -13.13 -40.23
N LEU A 726 -37.82 -13.04 -41.46
CA LEU A 726 -38.08 -14.02 -42.52
C LEU A 726 -37.62 -15.43 -42.10
N ILE A 727 -36.37 -15.58 -41.64
CA ILE A 727 -35.85 -16.87 -41.19
C ILE A 727 -36.64 -17.43 -40.02
N LEU A 728 -37.03 -16.61 -39.03
CA LEU A 728 -37.83 -17.07 -37.90
C LEU A 728 -39.24 -17.52 -38.32
N ASN A 729 -39.86 -16.84 -39.30
CA ASN A 729 -41.16 -17.25 -39.85
C ASN A 729 -41.05 -18.58 -40.60
N ILE A 730 -40.01 -18.75 -41.42
CA ILE A 730 -39.72 -20.02 -42.09
C ILE A 730 -39.43 -21.11 -41.07
N PHE A 731 -38.70 -20.81 -39.99
CA PHE A 731 -38.39 -21.79 -38.95
C PHE A 731 -39.63 -22.31 -38.23
N ASN A 732 -40.58 -21.41 -37.93
CA ASN A 732 -41.85 -21.78 -37.31
C ASN A 732 -42.71 -22.65 -38.24
N SER A 733 -42.83 -22.28 -39.52
CA SER A 733 -43.66 -23.00 -40.51
C SER A 733 -43.08 -24.36 -40.91
N ALA A 734 -41.74 -24.47 -41.05
CA ALA A 734 -41.08 -25.72 -41.44
C ALA A 734 -41.31 -26.88 -40.45
N LEU A 735 -41.64 -26.57 -39.19
CA LEU A 735 -41.94 -27.56 -38.16
C LEU A 735 -43.44 -27.86 -38.02
N ILE A 736 -44.31 -27.33 -38.89
CA ILE A 736 -45.76 -27.62 -38.88
C ILE A 736 -46.06 -28.75 -39.87
N GLU A 737 -46.61 -29.86 -39.37
CA GLU A 737 -46.76 -31.11 -40.13
C GLU A 737 -47.61 -30.98 -41.42
N LYS A 738 -48.59 -30.08 -41.42
CA LYS A 738 -49.52 -29.87 -42.55
C LYS A 738 -49.18 -28.65 -43.40
N GLU A 739 -48.03 -28.02 -43.18
CA GLU A 739 -47.59 -26.84 -43.92
C GLU A 739 -46.56 -27.23 -44.99
N TYR A 740 -47.02 -27.35 -46.24
CA TYR A 740 -46.19 -27.85 -47.34
C TYR A 740 -45.29 -26.78 -48.01
N MET A 741 -45.33 -25.53 -47.52
CA MET A 741 -44.57 -24.42 -48.07
C MET A 741 -43.07 -24.53 -47.80
N ASN A 742 -42.67 -25.09 -46.65
CA ASN A 742 -41.27 -25.26 -46.26
C ASN A 742 -41.08 -26.69 -45.76
N TYR A 743 -40.20 -27.46 -46.40
CA TYR A 743 -39.94 -28.83 -45.94
C TYR A 743 -39.24 -28.85 -44.58
N PRO A 744 -39.49 -29.85 -43.72
CA PRO A 744 -38.91 -29.91 -42.37
C PRO A 744 -37.39 -29.88 -42.34
N ASP A 745 -36.72 -30.40 -43.37
CA ASP A 745 -35.26 -30.37 -43.49
C ASP A 745 -34.68 -28.98 -43.79
N SER A 746 -35.52 -27.98 -44.05
CA SER A 746 -35.14 -26.55 -44.13
C SER A 746 -34.62 -26.02 -42.79
N VAL A 747 -34.92 -26.68 -41.67
CA VAL A 747 -34.40 -26.28 -40.35
C VAL A 747 -32.87 -26.43 -40.24
N ILE A 748 -32.25 -27.32 -41.02
CA ILE A 748 -30.80 -27.56 -41.00
C ILE A 748 -30.01 -26.29 -41.39
N PRO A 749 -30.22 -25.69 -42.58
CA PRO A 749 -29.57 -24.44 -42.92
C PRO A 749 -30.01 -23.26 -42.04
N ILE A 750 -31.25 -23.25 -41.53
CA ILE A 750 -31.73 -22.21 -40.60
C ILE A 750 -30.94 -22.21 -39.29
N ILE A 751 -30.72 -23.37 -38.68
CA ILE A 751 -29.91 -23.50 -37.46
C ILE A 751 -28.48 -23.03 -37.73
N THR A 752 -27.92 -23.36 -38.89
CA THR A 752 -26.60 -22.88 -39.32
C THR A 752 -26.56 -21.34 -39.38
N ILE A 753 -27.56 -20.72 -40.02
CA ILE A 753 -27.70 -19.25 -40.12
C ILE A 753 -27.79 -18.62 -38.73
N LEU A 754 -28.68 -19.12 -37.87
CA LEU A 754 -28.90 -18.57 -36.53
C LEU A 754 -27.65 -18.72 -35.65
N LYS A 755 -26.92 -19.84 -35.76
CA LYS A 755 -25.63 -20.06 -35.09
C LYS A 755 -24.60 -18.99 -35.47
N LEU A 756 -24.42 -18.78 -36.78
CA LEU A 756 -23.44 -17.82 -37.31
C LEU A 756 -23.76 -16.41 -36.80
N LEU A 757 -25.01 -15.97 -36.89
CA LEU A 757 -25.47 -14.67 -36.39
C LEU A 757 -25.32 -14.54 -34.86
N ALA A 758 -25.75 -15.54 -34.10
CA ALA A 758 -25.68 -15.52 -32.63
C ALA A 758 -24.23 -15.52 -32.12
N SER A 759 -23.29 -16.06 -32.88
CA SER A 759 -21.87 -16.05 -32.51
C SER A 759 -21.24 -14.65 -32.60
N THR A 760 -21.67 -13.81 -33.55
CA THR A 760 -21.06 -12.51 -33.82
C THR A 760 -21.87 -11.29 -33.36
N GLU A 761 -23.18 -11.41 -33.13
CA GLU A 761 -24.06 -10.28 -32.81
C GLU A 761 -24.71 -10.45 -31.43
N TYR A 762 -24.34 -9.60 -30.46
CA TYR A 762 -24.82 -9.70 -29.08
C TYR A 762 -26.32 -9.39 -28.95
N SER A 763 -26.79 -8.32 -29.59
CA SER A 763 -28.19 -7.90 -29.54
C SER A 763 -29.14 -8.99 -30.05
N LEU A 764 -28.77 -9.60 -31.19
CA LEU A 764 -29.50 -10.71 -31.79
C LEU A 764 -29.46 -11.95 -30.90
N ARG A 765 -28.28 -12.33 -30.38
CA ARG A 765 -28.16 -13.45 -29.45
C ARG A 765 -29.04 -13.26 -28.20
N HIS A 766 -29.07 -12.03 -27.65
CA HIS A 766 -29.93 -11.69 -26.53
C HIS A 766 -31.42 -11.85 -26.90
N ASP A 767 -31.87 -11.26 -28.00
CA ASP A 767 -33.26 -11.40 -28.47
C ASP A 767 -33.66 -12.87 -28.66
N LEU A 768 -32.88 -13.64 -29.42
CA LEU A 768 -33.12 -15.07 -29.64
C LEU A 768 -33.17 -15.86 -28.33
N SER A 769 -32.28 -15.56 -27.37
CA SER A 769 -32.26 -16.23 -26.07
C SER A 769 -33.53 -15.98 -25.26
N THR A 770 -34.27 -14.90 -25.53
CA THR A 770 -35.49 -14.58 -24.81
C THR A 770 -36.74 -15.23 -25.41
N ARG A 771 -36.69 -15.68 -26.67
CA ARG A 771 -37.82 -16.27 -27.39
C ARG A 771 -37.92 -17.77 -27.15
N ILE A 772 -38.95 -18.19 -26.40
CA ILE A 772 -39.18 -19.61 -26.09
C ILE A 772 -39.44 -20.42 -27.37
N SER A 773 -40.20 -19.87 -28.31
CA SER A 773 -40.48 -20.51 -29.60
C SER A 773 -39.21 -20.89 -30.37
N VAL A 774 -38.18 -20.04 -30.33
CA VAL A 774 -36.89 -20.31 -30.97
C VAL A 774 -36.20 -21.50 -30.29
N LEU A 775 -36.14 -21.51 -28.95
CA LEU A 775 -35.56 -22.63 -28.19
C LEU A 775 -36.34 -23.93 -28.40
N SER A 776 -37.67 -23.86 -28.42
CA SER A 776 -38.57 -25.00 -28.70
C SER A 776 -38.37 -25.55 -30.10
N ASN A 777 -38.19 -24.69 -31.10
CA ASN A 777 -37.95 -25.13 -32.46
C ASN A 777 -36.55 -25.75 -32.60
N ILE A 778 -35.52 -25.20 -31.97
CA ILE A 778 -34.16 -25.78 -31.98
C ILE A 778 -34.18 -27.20 -31.40
N ILE A 779 -34.79 -27.39 -30.23
CA ILE A 779 -34.82 -28.73 -29.62
C ILE A 779 -35.69 -29.72 -30.40
N ARG A 780 -36.80 -29.26 -31.00
CA ARG A 780 -37.60 -30.11 -31.91
C ARG A 780 -36.82 -30.51 -33.15
N SER A 781 -36.05 -29.60 -33.74
CA SER A 781 -35.18 -29.92 -34.87
C SER A 781 -34.12 -30.95 -34.49
N LEU A 782 -33.48 -30.81 -33.31
CA LEU A 782 -32.52 -31.79 -32.79
C LEU A 782 -33.17 -33.17 -32.58
N PHE A 783 -34.41 -33.23 -32.08
CA PHE A 783 -35.15 -34.49 -31.90
C PHE A 783 -35.63 -35.09 -33.22
N LEU A 784 -36.05 -34.27 -34.18
CA LEU A 784 -36.56 -34.72 -35.48
C LEU A 784 -35.44 -35.29 -36.38
N PHE A 785 -34.23 -34.73 -36.27
CA PHE A 785 -33.08 -35.08 -37.08
C PHE A 785 -31.92 -35.59 -36.21
N SER A 786 -32.21 -36.52 -35.29
CA SER A 786 -31.25 -37.08 -34.33
C SER A 786 -30.03 -37.73 -34.98
N ASP A 787 -30.16 -38.19 -36.23
CA ASP A 787 -29.09 -38.88 -36.96
C ASP A 787 -28.26 -37.93 -37.86
N ASN A 788 -28.65 -36.65 -37.96
CA ASN A 788 -27.96 -35.68 -38.81
C ASN A 788 -26.81 -34.99 -38.05
N GLU A 789 -25.57 -35.28 -38.42
CA GLU A 789 -24.41 -34.70 -37.71
C GLU A 789 -24.34 -33.17 -37.80
N CYS A 790 -24.70 -32.56 -38.94
CA CYS A 790 -24.67 -31.10 -39.08
C CYS A 790 -25.64 -30.42 -38.10
N ILE A 791 -26.85 -30.97 -37.95
CA ILE A 791 -27.85 -30.37 -37.06
C ILE A 791 -27.47 -30.55 -35.58
N LYS A 792 -26.87 -31.69 -35.22
CA LYS A 792 -26.38 -31.93 -33.86
C LYS A 792 -25.33 -30.89 -33.51
N ILE A 793 -24.31 -30.75 -34.35
CA ILE A 793 -23.21 -29.80 -34.13
C ILE A 793 -23.75 -28.37 -34.04
N ASP A 794 -24.44 -27.90 -35.07
CA ASP A 794 -24.84 -26.50 -35.15
C ASP A 794 -25.97 -26.16 -34.18
N GLY A 795 -26.90 -27.10 -33.95
CA GLY A 795 -28.00 -26.98 -33.02
C GLY A 795 -27.51 -26.92 -31.58
N SER A 796 -26.59 -27.81 -31.17
CA SER A 796 -26.00 -27.78 -29.83
C SER A 796 -25.16 -26.51 -29.60
N GLN A 797 -24.37 -26.08 -30.59
CA GLN A 797 -23.60 -24.84 -30.50
C GLN A 797 -24.49 -23.60 -30.35
N LEU A 798 -25.52 -23.47 -31.20
CA LEU A 798 -26.51 -22.40 -31.11
C LEU A 798 -27.21 -22.43 -29.74
N LEU A 799 -27.68 -23.61 -29.31
CA LEU A 799 -28.37 -23.78 -28.05
C LEU A 799 -27.49 -23.33 -26.87
N CYS A 800 -26.21 -23.75 -26.84
CA CYS A 800 -25.25 -23.33 -25.83
C CYS A 800 -25.05 -21.80 -25.81
N LEU A 801 -24.89 -21.15 -26.97
CA LEU A 801 -24.75 -19.69 -27.08
C LEU A 801 -25.97 -18.95 -26.54
N LEU A 802 -27.18 -19.44 -26.80
CA LEU A 802 -28.43 -18.82 -26.34
C LEU A 802 -28.66 -19.05 -24.84
N LEU A 803 -28.38 -20.26 -24.33
CA LEU A 803 -28.64 -20.62 -22.93
C LEU A 803 -27.71 -19.92 -21.95
N TYR A 804 -26.46 -19.66 -22.35
CA TYR A 804 -25.45 -18.98 -21.55
C TYR A 804 -25.22 -17.53 -21.96
N ASN A 805 -26.14 -16.93 -22.73
CA ASN A 805 -25.99 -15.56 -23.24
C ASN A 805 -25.62 -14.52 -22.15
N GLU A 806 -26.23 -14.63 -20.96
CA GLU A 806 -26.00 -13.72 -19.82
C GLU A 806 -24.61 -13.88 -19.18
N CYS A 807 -23.93 -15.01 -19.44
CA CYS A 807 -22.62 -15.33 -18.90
C CYS A 807 -21.47 -15.13 -19.91
N ILE A 808 -21.77 -14.81 -21.18
CA ILE A 808 -20.77 -14.67 -22.23
C ILE A 808 -20.07 -13.31 -22.13
N MET A 809 -18.73 -13.31 -22.07
CA MET A 809 -17.89 -12.11 -22.20
C MET A 809 -17.09 -12.13 -23.50
N ARG A 810 -16.99 -10.98 -24.19
CA ARG A 810 -16.11 -10.80 -25.35
C ARG A 810 -14.71 -10.37 -24.95
N GLN A 811 -13.69 -10.96 -25.58
CA GLN A 811 -12.29 -10.58 -25.36
C GLN A 811 -11.85 -9.54 -26.41
N ASN A 812 -11.07 -8.53 -25.98
CA ASN A 812 -10.54 -7.50 -26.88
C ASN A 812 -9.52 -8.11 -27.86
N GLU A 813 -9.60 -7.69 -29.13
CA GLU A 813 -8.81 -8.22 -30.26
C GLU A 813 -7.29 -7.96 -30.15
N LYS A 814 -6.82 -7.17 -29.18
CA LYS A 814 -5.41 -6.74 -29.04
C LYS A 814 -4.42 -7.85 -28.62
N TYR A 815 -4.88 -9.06 -28.30
CA TYR A 815 -4.04 -10.17 -27.83
C TYR A 815 -4.27 -11.49 -28.59
N VAL A 816 -4.67 -11.43 -29.86
CA VAL A 816 -4.97 -12.64 -30.64
C VAL A 816 -3.84 -12.95 -31.61
N GLU A 817 -2.85 -13.72 -31.16
CA GLU A 817 -1.87 -14.36 -32.06
C GLU A 817 -2.42 -15.60 -32.78
N ASN A 818 -3.69 -15.99 -32.58
CA ASN A 818 -4.24 -17.21 -33.18
C ASN A 818 -5.55 -16.95 -33.95
N TYR A 819 -5.46 -17.06 -35.28
CA TYR A 819 -6.51 -16.84 -36.30
C TYR A 819 -7.76 -17.76 -36.24
N ASN A 820 -8.00 -18.54 -35.17
CA ASN A 820 -8.92 -19.68 -35.21
C ASN A 820 -9.90 -19.83 -34.02
N GLN A 821 -10.25 -18.78 -33.27
CA GLN A 821 -11.19 -18.91 -32.15
C GLN A 821 -12.23 -17.78 -32.08
N LEU A 822 -13.48 -18.14 -31.72
CA LEU A 822 -14.49 -17.16 -31.31
C LEU A 822 -13.93 -16.33 -30.15
N ASN A 823 -14.04 -15.00 -30.21
CA ASN A 823 -13.72 -14.08 -29.12
C ASN A 823 -14.77 -14.12 -27.99
N ILE A 824 -15.21 -15.32 -27.58
CA ILE A 824 -16.20 -15.56 -26.54
C ILE A 824 -15.55 -16.36 -25.41
N SER A 825 -15.84 -15.96 -24.18
CA SER A 825 -15.47 -16.70 -22.97
C SER A 825 -16.69 -16.95 -22.08
N LEU A 826 -16.66 -18.07 -21.35
CA LEU A 826 -17.66 -18.48 -20.36
C LEU A 826 -17.03 -18.60 -18.97
N PRO A 827 -17.83 -18.59 -17.88
CA PRO A 827 -17.32 -18.81 -16.54
C PRO A 827 -16.62 -20.17 -16.39
N TYR A 828 -15.52 -20.20 -15.64
CA TYR A 828 -14.71 -21.40 -15.42
C TYR A 828 -15.51 -22.59 -14.89
N ILE A 829 -16.46 -22.37 -13.96
CA ILE A 829 -17.31 -23.45 -13.44
C ILE A 829 -18.15 -24.11 -14.55
N ILE A 830 -18.66 -23.35 -15.51
CA ILE A 830 -19.45 -23.90 -16.63
C ILE A 830 -18.53 -24.70 -17.56
N VAL A 831 -17.36 -24.15 -17.91
CA VAL A 831 -16.39 -24.82 -18.80
C VAL A 831 -15.84 -26.11 -18.18
N SER A 832 -15.67 -26.14 -16.85
CA SER A 832 -15.10 -27.30 -16.14
C SER A 832 -16.14 -28.36 -15.75
N LYS A 833 -17.41 -28.00 -15.56
CA LYS A 833 -18.46 -28.93 -15.09
C LYS A 833 -19.43 -29.39 -16.18
N MET A 834 -19.55 -28.65 -17.30
CA MET A 834 -20.48 -28.97 -18.39
C MET A 834 -19.72 -29.45 -19.63
N LYS A 835 -20.31 -30.39 -20.39
CA LYS A 835 -19.78 -30.86 -21.68
C LYS A 835 -20.22 -29.90 -22.80
N LEU A 836 -19.42 -28.85 -23.02
CA LEU A 836 -19.72 -27.83 -24.03
C LEU A 836 -19.46 -28.33 -25.47
N PRO A 837 -20.27 -27.91 -26.47
CA PRO A 837 -20.18 -28.40 -27.86
C PRO A 837 -19.07 -27.73 -28.70
N PHE A 838 -18.34 -26.78 -28.12
CA PHE A 838 -17.24 -26.08 -28.77
C PHE A 838 -16.17 -25.68 -27.76
N PHE A 839 -14.95 -25.46 -28.26
CA PHE A 839 -13.87 -24.94 -27.43
C PHE A 839 -14.07 -23.44 -27.17
N CYS A 840 -14.04 -23.04 -25.91
CA CYS A 840 -14.10 -21.64 -25.52
C CYS A 840 -13.14 -21.35 -24.35
N LYS A 841 -12.67 -20.10 -24.27
CA LYS A 841 -11.84 -19.66 -23.15
C LYS A 841 -12.70 -19.52 -21.89
N SER A 842 -12.10 -19.74 -20.72
CA SER A 842 -12.77 -19.51 -19.44
C SER A 842 -12.36 -18.18 -18.80
N HIS A 843 -13.30 -17.48 -18.18
CA HIS A 843 -13.03 -16.35 -17.28
C HIS A 843 -13.45 -16.70 -15.83
N TRP A 844 -13.01 -15.88 -14.87
CA TRP A 844 -13.31 -16.05 -13.43
C TRP A 844 -12.88 -17.41 -12.87
N LYS A 845 -11.67 -17.87 -13.22
CA LYS A 845 -11.05 -19.04 -12.56
C LYS A 845 -10.75 -18.74 -11.09
N ILE A 846 -10.35 -17.51 -10.79
CA ILE A 846 -10.20 -16.97 -9.45
C ILE A 846 -11.30 -15.93 -9.27
N SER A 847 -11.88 -15.87 -8.07
CA SER A 847 -12.89 -14.87 -7.73
C SER A 847 -12.41 -13.45 -8.02
N ARG A 848 -13.30 -12.64 -8.61
CA ARG A 848 -13.08 -11.20 -8.82
C ARG A 848 -13.01 -10.42 -7.51
N HIS A 849 -13.49 -11.02 -6.42
CA HIS A 849 -13.48 -10.44 -5.09
C HIS A 849 -12.23 -10.83 -4.29
N ARG A 850 -11.42 -11.79 -4.80
CA ARG A 850 -10.14 -12.15 -4.19
C ARG A 850 -9.14 -11.02 -4.38
N ARG A 851 -8.55 -10.60 -3.27
CA ARG A 851 -7.41 -9.67 -3.26
C ARG A 851 -6.11 -10.44 -3.16
N SER A 852 -5.01 -9.82 -3.58
CA SER A 852 -3.67 -10.33 -3.31
C SER A 852 -3.45 -10.42 -1.80
N ASP A 853 -2.85 -11.52 -1.36
CA ASP A 853 -2.50 -11.70 0.04
C ASP A 853 -1.22 -10.91 0.35
N ILE A 854 -1.40 -9.67 0.81
CA ILE A 854 -0.30 -8.79 1.23
C ILE A 854 0.48 -9.43 2.39
N SER A 855 -0.17 -10.29 3.21
CA SER A 855 0.51 -10.94 4.33
C SER A 855 1.57 -11.95 3.91
N VAL A 856 1.45 -12.53 2.72
CA VAL A 856 2.48 -13.41 2.15
C VAL A 856 3.68 -12.60 1.68
N LEU A 857 3.46 -11.44 1.06
CA LEU A 857 4.54 -10.54 0.65
C LEU A 857 5.30 -9.98 1.86
N HIS A 858 4.57 -9.59 2.91
CA HIS A 858 5.15 -9.11 4.16
C HIS A 858 5.90 -10.20 4.93
N GLY A 859 5.44 -11.46 4.84
CA GLY A 859 6.10 -12.59 5.49
C GLY A 859 7.56 -12.81 5.05
N ASN A 860 7.93 -12.30 3.87
CA ASN A 860 9.29 -12.40 3.33
C ASN A 860 10.18 -11.18 3.66
N ASN A 861 9.63 -10.11 4.28
CA ASN A 861 10.36 -8.90 4.61
C ASN A 861 10.40 -8.69 6.14
N SER A 862 11.59 -8.87 6.73
CA SER A 862 11.79 -8.76 8.17
C SER A 862 11.42 -7.39 8.72
N LEU A 863 11.78 -6.30 8.04
CA LEU A 863 11.51 -4.93 8.49
C LEU A 863 10.00 -4.69 8.62
N VAL A 864 9.22 -5.12 7.64
CA VAL A 864 7.75 -4.98 7.65
C VAL A 864 7.13 -5.79 8.80
N LEU A 865 7.59 -7.03 8.98
CA LEU A 865 7.06 -7.90 10.01
C LEU A 865 7.38 -7.36 11.42
N THR A 866 8.60 -6.86 11.64
CA THR A 866 8.99 -6.21 12.89
C THR A 866 8.14 -4.97 13.17
N PHE A 867 7.93 -4.08 12.17
CA PHE A 867 7.05 -2.92 12.34
C PHE A 867 5.63 -3.38 12.71
N ILE A 868 5.05 -4.32 11.97
CA ILE A 868 3.70 -4.83 12.22
C ILE A 868 3.55 -5.39 13.63
N ARG A 869 4.52 -6.17 14.13
CA ARG A 869 4.53 -6.72 15.50
C ARG A 869 4.62 -5.63 16.55
N GLN A 870 5.56 -4.69 16.38
CA GLN A 870 5.74 -3.55 17.28
C GLN A 870 4.48 -2.68 17.33
N TYR A 871 3.86 -2.39 16.18
CA TYR A 871 2.61 -1.63 16.10
C TYR A 871 1.43 -2.33 16.75
N TRP A 872 1.25 -3.64 16.49
CA TRP A 872 0.19 -4.41 17.12
C TRP A 872 0.27 -4.34 18.65
N ILE A 873 1.46 -4.58 19.20
CA ILE A 873 1.67 -4.58 20.65
C ILE A 873 1.54 -3.18 21.25
N TRP A 874 2.04 -2.16 20.55
CA TRP A 874 1.87 -0.76 20.92
C TRP A 874 0.39 -0.39 21.07
N GLU A 875 -0.41 -0.55 20.02
CA GLU A 875 -1.83 -0.21 20.04
C GLU A 875 -2.64 -1.11 21.00
N TRP A 876 -2.29 -2.40 21.10
CA TRP A 876 -2.96 -3.34 22.00
C TRP A 876 -2.74 -3.01 23.48
N ASN A 877 -1.68 -2.28 23.83
CA ASN A 877 -1.34 -1.96 25.21
C ASN A 877 -1.41 -0.45 25.51
N ASP A 878 -2.28 0.27 24.78
CA ASP A 878 -2.56 1.70 24.98
C ASP A 878 -1.31 2.58 24.79
N GLY A 879 -0.50 2.22 23.80
CA GLY A 879 0.68 2.95 23.36
C GLY A 879 1.85 2.82 24.32
N ILE A 880 2.32 3.95 24.84
CA ILE A 880 3.57 4.07 25.59
C ILE A 880 3.63 3.20 26.85
N ASN A 881 2.47 2.88 27.44
CA ASN A 881 2.34 2.05 28.63
C ASN A 881 2.93 0.64 28.42
N VAL A 882 2.99 0.16 27.18
CA VAL A 882 3.53 -1.15 26.85
C VAL A 882 4.99 -1.32 27.23
N LEU A 883 5.77 -0.24 27.17
CA LEU A 883 7.21 -0.27 27.39
C LEU A 883 7.57 -0.64 28.84
N TRP A 884 6.63 -0.45 29.76
CA TRP A 884 6.76 -0.76 31.19
C TRP A 884 6.37 -2.20 31.57
N LYS A 885 5.74 -2.95 30.66
CA LYS A 885 5.31 -4.33 30.92
C LYS A 885 6.42 -5.34 30.68
N ASN A 886 6.43 -6.49 31.36
CA ASN A 886 7.38 -7.55 31.04
C ASN A 886 7.00 -8.24 29.73
N LEU A 887 8.01 -8.73 29.00
CA LEU A 887 7.78 -9.41 27.72
C LEU A 887 6.83 -10.62 27.86
N ASN A 888 6.95 -11.38 28.95
CA ASN A 888 6.09 -12.53 29.24
C ASN A 888 4.61 -12.15 29.38
N ASP A 889 4.32 -10.92 29.85
CA ASP A 889 2.95 -10.43 30.04
C ASP A 889 2.32 -9.95 28.71
N LEU A 890 3.12 -9.85 27.64
CA LEU A 890 2.67 -9.42 26.30
C LEU A 890 2.22 -10.58 25.41
N HIS A 891 2.55 -11.82 25.79
CA HIS A 891 2.22 -13.02 25.04
C HIS A 891 0.95 -13.67 25.59
N ASP A 892 -0.21 -13.28 25.06
CA ASP A 892 -1.47 -13.99 25.29
C ASP A 892 -1.53 -15.26 24.42
N SER A 893 -2.21 -16.32 24.89
CA SER A 893 -2.34 -17.59 24.15
C SER A 893 -3.03 -17.44 22.81
N ASP A 894 -3.89 -16.42 22.70
CA ASP A 894 -4.76 -16.19 21.55
C ASP A 894 -4.08 -15.35 20.44
N VAL A 895 -2.85 -14.86 20.68
CA VAL A 895 -2.10 -14.08 19.69
C VAL A 895 -1.42 -15.00 18.68
N SER A 896 -1.78 -14.84 17.42
CA SER A 896 -1.12 -15.50 16.28
C SER A 896 0.40 -15.38 16.34
N ASN A 897 1.11 -16.47 16.02
CA ASN A 897 2.57 -16.51 15.99
C ASN A 897 3.19 -15.44 15.06
N LYS A 898 2.45 -14.99 14.02
CA LYS A 898 2.92 -13.90 13.14
C LYS A 898 3.08 -12.57 13.90
N LEU A 899 2.30 -12.35 14.95
CA LEU A 899 2.27 -11.10 15.73
C LEU A 899 3.01 -11.17 17.07
N LYS A 900 3.58 -12.33 17.42
CA LYS A 900 4.45 -12.42 18.60
C LYS A 900 5.73 -11.64 18.34
N ILE A 901 5.92 -10.57 19.13
CA ILE A 901 7.16 -9.80 19.12
C ILE A 901 8.31 -10.63 19.66
N LEU A 902 9.49 -10.42 19.10
CA LEU A 902 10.72 -11.01 19.61
C LEU A 902 11.33 -10.10 20.68
N GLU A 903 12.11 -10.67 21.59
CA GLU A 903 12.79 -9.91 22.65
C GLU A 903 13.64 -8.77 22.07
N ASN A 904 14.45 -9.07 21.06
CA ASN A 904 15.26 -8.10 20.33
C ASN A 904 14.42 -6.95 19.73
N GLU A 905 13.25 -7.26 19.17
CA GLU A 905 12.35 -6.25 18.58
C GLU A 905 11.73 -5.36 19.67
N PHE A 906 11.43 -5.92 20.85
CA PHE A 906 10.89 -5.16 21.98
C PHE A 906 11.96 -4.28 22.66
N LEU A 907 13.19 -4.77 22.76
CA LEU A 907 14.34 -4.01 23.27
C LEU A 907 14.61 -2.77 22.42
N VAL A 908 14.53 -2.86 21.08
CA VAL A 908 14.67 -1.70 20.18
C VAL A 908 13.66 -0.61 20.53
N LEU A 909 12.40 -0.95 20.82
CA LEU A 909 11.38 0.02 21.24
C LEU A 909 11.75 0.68 22.58
N ARG A 910 12.20 -0.10 23.55
CA ARG A 910 12.58 0.40 24.89
C ARG A 910 13.81 1.31 24.86
N PHE A 911 14.88 0.89 24.19
CA PHE A 911 16.11 1.67 24.06
C PHE A 911 15.93 2.94 23.23
N SER A 912 14.84 3.03 22.47
CA SER A 912 14.43 4.26 21.78
C SER A 912 13.61 5.22 22.64
N PHE A 913 13.18 4.82 23.84
CA PHE A 913 12.33 5.64 24.71
C PHE A 913 13.15 6.30 25.82
N PRO A 914 13.41 7.62 25.75
CA PRO A 914 14.34 8.28 26.66
C PRO A 914 13.95 8.21 28.13
N HIS A 915 12.66 8.27 28.45
CA HIS A 915 12.19 8.19 29.84
C HIS A 915 12.50 6.82 30.48
N TYR A 916 12.21 5.72 29.78
CA TYR A 916 12.55 4.37 30.26
C TYR A 916 14.05 4.22 30.46
N CYS A 917 14.84 4.66 29.50
CA CYS A 917 16.30 4.55 29.57
C CYS A 917 16.86 5.41 30.70
N CYS A 918 16.39 6.65 30.87
CA CYS A 918 16.81 7.50 31.98
C CYS A 918 16.50 6.87 33.34
N GLN A 919 15.31 6.30 33.51
CA GLN A 919 14.95 5.61 34.75
C GLN A 919 15.86 4.40 35.02
N GLN A 920 16.17 3.61 33.99
CA GLN A 920 17.10 2.48 34.09
C GLN A 920 18.50 2.94 34.49
N GLN A 921 19.01 4.02 33.91
CA GLN A 921 20.34 4.53 34.25
C GLN A 921 20.40 5.17 35.64
N LEU A 922 19.33 5.82 36.10
CA LEU A 922 19.24 6.29 37.50
C LEU A 922 19.26 5.12 38.48
N TYR A 923 18.53 4.05 38.19
CA TYR A 923 18.59 2.82 38.97
C TYR A 923 20.01 2.21 38.98
N ASN A 924 20.71 2.21 37.85
CA ASN A 924 22.11 1.76 37.77
C ASN A 924 23.03 2.62 38.66
N ILE A 925 22.85 3.94 38.68
CA ILE A 925 23.62 4.84 39.57
C ILE A 925 23.34 4.51 41.04
N GLN A 926 22.07 4.36 41.42
CA GLN A 926 21.68 4.08 42.80
C GLN A 926 22.32 2.79 43.34
N ASN A 927 22.35 1.74 42.52
CA ASN A 927 22.85 0.41 42.89
C ASN A 927 24.33 0.17 42.55
N SER A 928 24.97 1.14 41.89
CA SER A 928 26.38 1.04 41.51
C SER A 928 27.30 1.00 42.74
N THR A 929 28.32 0.15 42.64
CA THR A 929 29.42 -0.01 43.60
C THR A 929 30.76 0.49 43.07
N THR A 930 30.83 0.97 41.82
CA THR A 930 32.08 1.37 41.14
C THR A 930 31.94 2.71 40.43
N HIS A 931 33.02 3.51 40.41
CA HIS A 931 33.01 4.80 39.69
C HIS A 931 32.74 4.63 38.19
N ASP A 932 33.34 3.62 37.55
CA ASP A 932 33.16 3.36 36.12
C ASP A 932 31.70 3.10 35.72
N SER A 933 30.93 2.40 36.57
CA SER A 933 29.52 2.14 36.26
C SER A 933 28.64 3.39 36.45
N VAL A 934 28.95 4.25 37.43
CA VAL A 934 28.30 5.57 37.54
C VAL A 934 28.65 6.45 36.32
N SER A 935 29.93 6.51 35.95
CA SER A 935 30.41 7.25 34.78
C SER A 935 29.77 6.77 33.48
N CYS A 936 29.62 5.45 33.29
CA CYS A 936 28.94 4.88 32.13
C CYS A 936 27.44 5.25 32.11
N ALA A 937 26.75 5.15 33.25
CA ALA A 937 25.35 5.56 33.35
C ALA A 937 25.16 7.06 33.08
N LEU A 938 26.09 7.91 33.55
CA LEU A 938 26.11 9.34 33.25
C LEU A 938 26.31 9.62 31.76
N ASP A 939 27.09 8.80 31.04
CA ASP A 939 27.26 8.92 29.59
C ASP A 939 25.96 8.66 28.85
N PHE A 940 25.26 7.58 29.18
CA PHE A 940 23.93 7.29 28.63
C PHE A 940 22.95 8.43 28.92
N LEU A 941 22.83 8.85 30.19
CA LEU A 941 21.96 9.95 30.58
C LEU A 941 22.28 11.24 29.79
N THR A 942 23.56 11.53 29.60
CA THR A 942 24.00 12.68 28.80
C THR A 942 23.52 12.58 27.35
N MET A 943 23.67 11.41 26.73
CA MET A 943 23.21 11.18 25.37
C MET A 943 21.67 11.30 25.27
N TYR A 944 20.90 10.64 26.13
CA TYR A 944 19.43 10.74 26.10
C TYR A 944 18.92 12.17 26.30
N ILE A 945 19.48 12.92 27.25
CA ILE A 945 19.07 14.32 27.48
C ILE A 945 19.41 15.21 26.28
N LYS A 946 20.53 14.96 25.58
CA LYS A 946 20.88 15.68 24.34
C LYS A 946 19.94 15.33 23.20
N LEU A 947 19.61 14.05 23.01
CA LEU A 947 18.62 13.63 22.02
C LEU A 947 17.27 14.31 22.26
N CYS A 948 16.79 14.32 23.51
CA CYS A 948 15.55 15.01 23.87
C CYS A 948 15.59 16.51 23.56
N LYS A 949 16.73 17.17 23.80
CA LYS A 949 16.93 18.58 23.47
C LYS A 949 16.85 18.83 21.96
N MET A 950 17.44 17.93 21.16
CA MET A 950 17.46 18.04 19.69
C MET A 950 16.07 17.85 19.08
N GLU A 951 15.35 16.83 19.52
CA GLU A 951 14.00 16.48 19.03
C GLU A 951 12.89 17.33 19.66
N LYS A 952 13.20 18.12 20.70
CA LYS A 952 12.21 18.85 21.51
C LYS A 952 11.10 17.92 22.02
N CYS A 953 11.49 16.76 22.55
CA CYS A 953 10.56 15.72 23.00
C CYS A 953 9.50 16.29 23.95
N GLN A 954 8.23 15.94 23.73
CA GLN A 954 7.13 16.36 24.61
C GLN A 954 7.27 15.77 26.04
N GLU A 955 7.97 14.63 26.13
CA GLU A 955 8.23 13.83 27.33
C GLU A 955 9.23 14.44 28.31
N ILE A 956 9.84 15.60 27.99
CA ILE A 956 10.79 16.27 28.91
C ILE A 956 10.13 16.55 30.27
N LYS A 957 8.80 16.76 30.30
CA LYS A 957 8.03 16.91 31.54
C LYS A 957 8.04 15.64 32.38
N ASP A 958 7.83 14.47 31.77
CA ASP A 958 7.81 13.20 32.48
C ASP A 958 9.22 12.83 32.98
N ILE A 959 10.25 13.07 32.16
CA ILE A 959 11.65 12.87 32.54
C ILE A 959 12.00 13.74 33.76
N SER A 960 11.43 14.95 33.87
CA SER A 960 11.70 15.81 35.02
C SER A 960 11.13 15.31 36.35
N LEU A 961 10.18 14.35 36.32
CA LEU A 961 9.57 13.71 37.51
C LEU A 961 10.36 12.52 38.06
N LEU A 962 11.40 12.07 37.35
CA LEU A 962 12.27 10.97 37.82
C LEU A 962 13.03 11.36 39.10
N PRO A 963 13.51 10.38 39.90
CA PRO A 963 14.12 10.62 41.22
C PRO A 963 15.56 11.17 41.12
N TRP A 964 15.76 12.30 40.44
CA TRP A 964 17.07 12.94 40.23
C TRP A 964 17.75 13.31 41.53
N GLU A 965 17.04 13.97 42.45
CA GLU A 965 17.58 14.43 43.74
C GLU A 965 18.09 13.25 44.57
N GLN A 966 17.23 12.26 44.82
CA GLN A 966 17.58 11.05 45.59
C GLN A 966 18.76 10.29 44.99
N THR A 967 18.89 10.27 43.66
CA THR A 967 19.97 9.56 42.97
C THR A 967 21.32 10.26 43.14
N PHE A 968 21.34 11.59 43.12
CA PHE A 968 22.58 12.37 43.15
C PHE A 968 22.97 12.92 44.53
N GLU A 969 22.07 12.86 45.51
CA GLU A 969 22.27 13.35 46.89
C GLU A 969 23.59 12.86 47.51
N ARG A 970 23.89 11.56 47.41
CA ARG A 970 25.10 10.97 48.01
C ARG A 970 26.40 11.56 47.48
N PHE A 971 26.43 11.99 46.22
CA PHE A 971 27.61 12.58 45.57
C PHE A 971 27.77 14.07 45.90
N LEU A 972 26.69 14.74 46.30
CA LEU A 972 26.70 16.18 46.62
C LEU A 972 26.93 16.44 48.10
N LEU A 973 26.57 15.49 48.99
CA LEU A 973 26.75 15.60 50.44
C LEU A 973 28.12 15.13 50.93
N SER A 974 28.80 14.26 50.18
CA SER A 974 30.12 13.73 50.54
C SER A 974 31.25 14.56 49.90
N HIS A 975 32.31 14.81 50.67
CA HIS A 975 33.50 15.47 50.13
C HIS A 975 34.37 14.41 49.41
N PRO A 976 34.88 14.70 48.20
CA PRO A 976 35.81 13.79 47.51
C PRO A 976 37.04 13.48 48.36
N ALA A 977 37.34 12.18 48.56
CA ALA A 977 38.47 11.74 49.38
C ALA A 977 39.71 11.35 48.54
N SER A 978 39.50 11.07 47.26
CA SER A 978 40.53 10.67 46.29
C SER A 978 40.44 11.51 45.01
N LYS A 979 41.45 11.38 44.13
CA LYS A 979 41.43 12.03 42.81
C LYS A 979 40.29 11.48 41.96
N GLU A 980 40.04 10.17 42.05
CA GLU A 980 38.98 9.47 41.35
C GLU A 980 37.59 9.94 41.82
N ASP A 981 37.44 10.22 43.12
CA ASP A 981 36.21 10.84 43.65
C ASP A 981 36.02 12.27 43.10
N CYS A 982 37.11 13.05 43.02
CA CYS A 982 37.06 14.40 42.46
C CYS A 982 36.66 14.38 40.99
N ASP A 983 37.24 13.47 40.20
CA ASP A 983 36.95 13.32 38.78
C ASP A 983 35.47 12.92 38.57
N LEU A 984 34.96 11.96 39.34
CA LEU A 984 33.55 11.57 39.31
C LEU A 984 32.62 12.71 39.73
N PHE A 985 32.97 13.46 40.77
CA PHE A 985 32.20 14.62 41.22
C PHE A 985 32.08 15.68 40.11
N VAL A 986 33.17 15.95 39.38
CA VAL A 986 33.15 16.85 38.22
C VAL A 986 32.24 16.31 37.11
N GLU A 987 32.24 15.00 36.83
CA GLU A 987 31.33 14.41 35.86
C GLU A 987 29.87 14.58 36.27
N VAL A 988 29.53 14.33 37.53
CA VAL A 988 28.18 14.54 38.09
C VAL A 988 27.74 15.98 37.94
N LEU A 989 28.58 16.96 38.33
CA LEU A 989 28.27 18.37 38.20
C LEU A 989 28.07 18.79 36.73
N SER A 990 28.90 18.29 35.83
CA SER A 990 28.80 18.58 34.40
C SER A 990 27.49 18.07 33.80
N PHE A 991 27.05 16.88 34.21
CA PHE A 991 25.77 16.31 33.81
C PHE A 991 24.59 17.10 34.40
N LEU A 992 24.62 17.41 35.70
CA LEU A 992 23.55 18.19 36.34
C LEU A 992 23.40 19.57 35.72
N GLN A 993 24.50 20.23 35.35
CA GLN A 993 24.46 21.50 34.63
C GLN A 993 23.76 21.35 33.27
N LEU A 994 24.07 20.29 32.51
CA LEU A 994 23.39 19.99 31.24
C LEU A 994 21.90 19.75 31.48
N TYR A 995 21.55 18.87 32.43
CA TYR A 995 20.18 18.51 32.76
C TYR A 995 19.34 19.75 33.15
N ILE A 996 19.87 20.60 34.03
CA ILE A 996 19.21 21.84 34.45
C ILE A 996 19.00 22.79 33.26
N ASN A 997 19.98 22.92 32.37
CA ASN A 997 19.87 23.79 31.19
C ASN A 997 18.81 23.31 30.19
N VAL A 998 18.62 21.99 30.07
CA VAL A 998 17.59 21.42 29.19
C VAL A 998 16.20 21.53 29.83
N THR A 999 16.08 21.26 31.12
CA THR A 999 14.79 21.24 31.83
C THR A 999 14.26 22.64 32.19
N LYS A 1000 15.11 23.61 32.53
CA LYS A 1000 14.69 25.00 32.81
C LYS A 1000 14.16 25.71 31.57
N ASN A 1001 14.73 25.45 30.39
CA ASN A 1001 14.27 26.02 29.13
C ASN A 1001 12.96 25.40 28.60
N GLY A 1002 12.43 24.37 29.28
CA GLY A 1002 11.12 23.76 29.01
C GLY A 1002 9.94 24.45 29.72
N LYS A 1003 10.21 25.49 30.51
CA LYS A 1003 9.19 26.42 31.04
C LYS A 1003 9.58 27.85 30.66
N ILE A 1004 8.96 28.36 29.59
CA ILE A 1004 8.57 29.77 29.47
C ILE A 1004 7.11 29.77 29.02
#